data_AF-A0A7C3Q2A4-F1
#
_entry.id   AF-A0A7C3Q2A4-F1
#
_cell.length_a   1.000
_cell.length_b   1.000
_cell.length_c   1.000
_cell.angle_alpha   90.00
_cell.angle_beta   90.00
_cell.angle_gamma   90.00
#
_symmetry.space_group_name_H-M   'P 1'
#
loop_
_entity.id
_entity.type
_entity.pdbx_description
1 polymer ?
#
loop_
_entity_poly.entity_id
_entity_poly.type
_entity_poly.pdbx_seq_one_letter_code
_entity_poly.pdbx_strand_id
1 'polypeptide(L)'
;MYKTIYIPVDNSDFSNMAIDIGVTLAKQFGATVVGSHAYAAKMHDKRFKQMEAGLPEEYHDEKELERQRRIHDSLITRGLEIITDCYLDVVDRKCQGENLAFERRSLEGRNYQILVEDIERHKYDLVVMGALGLGAVRDSMIGSVCERVVRRVRSSDIFVVKNTTPLNGNRKIVVAVDGSSHSFGGLKTALAMGKALNAEVEAVSAFDPYFHYAAFNSIAGVLSEAAGKVFRFKEQEKLHEEIIDSGLAKIYQAHLDISKQVAEQEGAKIRTTLLDGKAFERVLQYVKKEKPWLLIVGRIGIHSDETMDIGSNAENLLRMVPCHVLLSNRPYTPPIDAIAQYTIAWTEEASRRMERVPVFARGVAKTAIYRYAVEKGHTIISNEVVDAAMGHLLPESAIRAMKGLGQVLEEQGIDRNKMKASDAVVQDLMGAPSAQMIGKLGETLATGTGKVLSYEDRRDLDYYVCEGCGYMAKGEQPVKCPICSNDGSSFKLIDKTLIQSAAKIEGDIEVEMAYDDVAIEWTSDAKAKLREVPSGYMRRRAKAVIEKTARKAGLRTITSEFSNKVILEYAEQVSWKDELLTHQKKEETKPTSEFEWTLEAKQRLERVPEGYMRDCTASLIEEHARGIGTRTITLEVANQGIEKAKATMEEAMKNPEQLQEIISKLMAGKGTHRVSADSMANAQKPNGS
;
A
#
# COMPACT_ATOMS: atom_id res chain seq x y z
N MET A 1 17.65 2.43 26.26
CA MET A 1 16.70 2.14 25.18
C MET A 1 17.02 3.01 24.00
N TYR A 2 16.79 4.32 24.12
CA TYR A 2 17.31 5.33 23.20
C TYR A 2 18.75 5.67 23.59
N LYS A 3 19.64 5.77 22.60
CA LYS A 3 21.03 6.20 22.75
C LYS A 3 21.23 7.59 22.16
N THR A 4 20.46 7.95 21.13
CA THR A 4 20.47 9.28 20.50
C THR A 4 19.06 9.86 20.46
N ILE A 5 18.92 11.10 20.92
CA ILE A 5 17.66 11.86 20.91
C ILE A 5 17.85 13.13 20.09
N TYR A 6 17.13 13.23 18.98
CA TYR A 6 17.18 14.36 18.05
C TYR A 6 16.05 15.35 18.34
N ILE A 7 16.40 16.62 18.53
CA ILE A 7 15.47 17.68 18.91
C ILE A 7 15.58 18.84 17.90
N PRO A 8 14.67 18.93 16.90
CA PRO A 8 14.57 20.11 16.07
C PRO A 8 13.96 21.26 16.88
N VAL A 9 14.61 22.41 16.82
CA VAL A 9 14.20 23.62 17.55
C VAL A 9 13.79 24.72 16.60
N ASP A 10 12.84 25.55 17.02
CA ASP A 10 12.41 26.77 16.31
C ASP A 10 12.03 27.92 17.27
N ASN A 11 12.31 27.76 18.57
CA ASN A 11 11.96 28.70 19.65
C ASN A 11 10.45 28.94 19.87
N SER A 12 9.57 28.13 19.28
CA SER A 12 8.16 28.10 19.67
C SER A 12 7.97 27.45 21.04
N ASP A 13 6.83 27.71 21.71
CA ASP A 13 6.54 27.12 23.02
C ASP A 13 6.55 25.59 23.00
N PHE A 14 6.05 24.98 21.92
CA PHE A 14 6.05 23.52 21.75
C PHE A 14 7.45 22.98 21.50
N SER A 15 8.29 23.70 20.76
CA SER A 15 9.70 23.36 20.60
C SER A 15 10.46 23.46 21.91
N ASN A 16 10.21 24.52 22.70
CA ASN A 16 10.85 24.69 24.00
C ASN A 16 10.48 23.57 24.98
N MET A 17 9.21 23.15 24.98
CA MET A 17 8.78 21.97 25.73
C MET A 17 9.39 20.66 25.18
N ALA A 18 9.60 20.55 23.86
CA ALA A 18 10.30 19.41 23.27
C ALA A 18 11.75 19.31 23.75
N ILE A 19 12.42 20.44 23.98
CA ILE A 19 13.75 20.47 24.60
C ILE A 19 13.67 19.91 26.03
N ASP A 20 12.71 20.38 26.85
CA ASP A 20 12.55 19.93 28.23
C ASP A 20 12.27 18.42 28.34
N ILE A 21 11.35 17.92 27.54
CA ILE A 21 11.03 16.49 27.48
C ILE A 21 12.23 15.69 26.96
N GLY A 22 12.86 16.14 25.88
CA GLY A 22 14.00 15.45 25.27
C GLY A 22 15.21 15.35 26.21
N VAL A 23 15.56 16.43 26.92
CA VAL A 23 16.63 16.44 27.93
C VAL A 23 16.28 15.54 29.12
N THR A 24 15.03 15.57 29.59
CA THR A 24 14.56 14.68 30.67
C THR A 24 14.70 13.21 30.27
N LEU A 25 14.26 12.85 29.06
CA LEU A 25 14.39 11.48 28.55
C LEU A 25 15.86 11.10 28.33
N ALA A 26 16.69 12.02 27.83
CA ALA A 26 18.11 11.78 27.63
C ALA A 26 18.82 11.47 28.94
N LYS A 27 18.50 12.21 30.01
CA LYS A 27 18.99 11.94 31.37
C LYS A 27 18.60 10.56 31.87
N GLN A 28 17.33 10.17 31.71
CA GLN A 28 16.86 8.87 32.19
C GLN A 28 17.46 7.69 31.42
N PHE A 29 17.73 7.86 30.11
CA PHE A 29 18.26 6.80 29.28
C PHE A 29 19.78 6.84 29.08
N GLY A 30 20.46 7.89 29.55
CA GLY A 30 21.88 8.12 29.27
C GLY A 30 22.15 8.36 27.79
N ALA A 31 21.26 9.07 27.10
CA ALA A 31 21.34 9.30 25.66
C ALA A 31 22.07 10.61 25.33
N THR A 32 22.71 10.64 24.15
CA THR A 32 23.25 11.87 23.56
C THR A 32 22.12 12.69 22.96
N VAL A 33 22.11 14.00 23.23
CA VAL A 33 21.15 14.93 22.65
C VAL A 33 21.75 15.55 21.39
N VAL A 34 20.98 15.55 20.31
CA VAL A 34 21.34 16.21 19.06
C VAL A 34 20.33 17.34 18.82
N GLY A 35 20.78 18.58 18.97
CA GLY A 35 19.97 19.76 18.70
C GLY A 35 20.12 20.19 17.24
N SER A 36 19.01 20.45 16.57
CA SER A 36 19.04 20.93 15.18
C SER A 36 18.16 22.14 14.96
N HIS A 37 18.57 23.02 14.03
CA HIS A 37 17.71 24.06 13.51
C HIS A 37 17.91 24.16 12.00
N ALA A 38 16.79 24.23 11.28
CA ALA A 38 16.76 24.34 9.83
C ALA A 38 16.41 25.77 9.42
N TYR A 39 17.25 26.39 8.59
CA TYR A 39 17.06 27.75 8.08
C TYR A 39 17.25 27.77 6.55
N ALA A 40 16.63 28.75 5.89
CA ALA A 40 16.52 28.77 4.42
C ALA A 40 17.05 30.06 3.78
N ALA A 41 18.34 30.36 3.96
CA ALA A 41 18.97 31.58 3.42
C ALA A 41 18.78 31.72 1.89
N LYS A 42 19.09 30.68 1.11
CA LYS A 42 18.90 30.66 -0.36
C LYS A 42 17.48 30.92 -0.83
N MET A 43 16.47 30.47 -0.08
CA MET A 43 15.07 30.74 -0.46
C MET A 43 14.69 32.20 -0.20
N HIS A 44 15.24 32.79 0.85
CA HIS A 44 15.03 34.20 1.17
C HIS A 44 15.63 35.09 0.08
N ASP A 45 16.86 34.82 -0.36
CA ASP A 45 17.50 35.52 -1.50
C ASP A 45 16.64 35.43 -2.78
N LYS A 46 16.13 34.24 -3.11
CA LYS A 46 15.24 34.09 -4.28
C LYS A 46 13.98 34.95 -4.18
N ARG A 47 13.40 35.09 -2.98
CA ARG A 47 12.22 35.95 -2.78
C ARG A 47 12.58 37.43 -2.84
N PHE A 48 13.73 37.82 -2.29
CA PHE A 48 14.24 39.18 -2.40
C PHE A 48 14.37 39.61 -3.87
N LYS A 49 15.00 38.77 -4.71
CA LYS A 49 15.12 39.02 -6.16
C LYS A 49 13.79 39.18 -6.89
N GLN A 50 12.74 38.50 -6.44
CA GLN A 50 11.39 38.63 -7.01
C GLN A 50 10.68 39.92 -6.60
N MET A 51 11.09 40.52 -5.48
CA MET A 51 10.52 41.77 -4.97
C MET A 51 11.18 43.02 -5.57
N GLU A 52 12.30 42.87 -6.28
CA GLU A 52 13.07 43.99 -6.83
C GLU A 52 12.25 44.88 -7.78
N ALA A 53 11.33 44.29 -8.54
CA ALA A 53 10.44 45.05 -9.44
C ALA A 53 9.41 45.94 -8.69
N GLY A 54 9.21 45.70 -7.39
CA GLY A 54 8.31 46.49 -6.55
C GLY A 54 9.04 47.51 -5.68
N LEU A 55 10.37 47.68 -5.85
CA LEU A 55 11.12 48.68 -5.12
C LEU A 55 10.85 50.09 -5.69
N PRO A 56 11.07 51.16 -4.89
CA PRO A 56 11.05 52.52 -5.41
C PRO A 56 12.06 52.73 -6.55
N GLU A 57 11.75 53.62 -7.51
CA GLU A 57 12.59 53.85 -8.71
C GLU A 57 14.04 54.21 -8.41
N GLU A 58 14.31 54.85 -7.26
CA GLU A 58 15.66 55.18 -6.79
C GLU A 58 16.56 53.94 -6.57
N TYR A 59 15.97 52.75 -6.41
CA TYR A 59 16.69 51.48 -6.26
C TYR A 59 16.71 50.63 -7.54
N HIS A 60 16.14 51.09 -8.66
CA HIS A 60 16.12 50.35 -9.92
C HIS A 60 17.42 50.49 -10.74
N ASP A 61 18.38 51.28 -10.27
CA ASP A 61 19.71 51.32 -10.87
C ASP A 61 20.43 49.98 -10.69
N GLU A 62 21.04 49.48 -11.77
CA GLU A 62 21.68 48.17 -11.81
C GLU A 62 22.77 48.01 -10.72
N LYS A 63 23.57 49.06 -10.48
CA LYS A 63 24.63 49.02 -9.47
C LYS A 63 24.06 49.00 -8.06
N GLU A 64 22.96 49.73 -7.84
CA GLU A 64 22.30 49.73 -6.54
C GLU A 64 21.60 48.40 -6.26
N LEU A 65 20.93 47.78 -7.25
CA LEU A 65 20.36 46.43 -7.11
C LEU A 65 21.43 45.39 -6.77
N GLU A 66 22.58 45.39 -7.48
CA GLU A 66 23.69 44.49 -7.16
C GLU A 66 24.23 44.71 -5.74
N ARG A 67 24.38 45.98 -5.34
CA ARG A 67 24.81 46.35 -4.00
C ARG A 67 23.82 45.85 -2.94
N GLN A 68 22.52 46.07 -3.15
CA GLN A 68 21.45 45.62 -2.25
C GLN A 68 21.43 44.10 -2.12
N ARG A 69 21.54 43.35 -3.23
CA ARG A 69 21.65 41.89 -3.21
C ARG A 69 22.82 41.42 -2.36
N ARG A 70 24.03 41.96 -2.59
CA ARG A 70 25.23 41.57 -1.83
C ARG A 70 25.09 41.86 -0.33
N ILE A 71 24.56 43.04 0.02
CA ILE A 71 24.36 43.43 1.41
C ILE A 71 23.32 42.52 2.06
N HIS A 72 22.17 42.32 1.40
CA HIS A 72 21.09 41.48 1.89
C HIS A 72 21.52 40.03 2.08
N ASP A 73 22.20 39.43 1.10
CA ASP A 73 22.66 38.03 1.17
C ASP A 73 23.63 37.83 2.34
N SER A 74 24.56 38.75 2.53
CA SER A 74 25.49 38.75 3.66
C SER A 74 24.75 38.87 5.00
N LEU A 75 23.88 39.88 5.14
CA LEU A 75 23.18 40.16 6.39
C LEU A 75 22.20 39.05 6.79
N ILE A 76 21.44 38.53 5.83
CA ILE A 76 20.45 37.48 6.09
C ILE A 76 21.13 36.14 6.36
N THR A 77 22.14 35.76 5.58
CA THR A 77 22.85 34.50 5.82
C THR A 77 23.50 34.52 7.19
N ARG A 78 24.25 35.59 7.50
CA ARG A 78 24.89 35.73 8.81
C ARG A 78 23.87 35.85 9.94
N GLY A 79 22.78 36.57 9.73
CA GLY A 79 21.71 36.72 10.71
C GLY A 79 21.04 35.38 11.04
N LEU A 80 20.70 34.57 10.03
CA LEU A 80 20.09 33.26 10.22
C LEU A 80 21.04 32.25 10.88
N GLU A 81 22.34 32.31 10.58
CA GLU A 81 23.37 31.54 11.28
C GLU A 81 23.41 31.90 12.78
N ILE A 82 23.47 33.19 13.10
CA ILE A 82 23.49 33.67 14.50
C ILE A 82 22.22 33.24 15.24
N ILE A 83 21.04 33.38 14.62
CA ILE A 83 19.77 32.94 15.21
C ILE A 83 19.80 31.43 15.47
N THR A 84 20.32 30.66 14.50
CA THR A 84 20.49 29.20 14.64
C THR A 84 21.37 28.86 15.83
N ASP A 85 22.52 29.50 15.96
CA ASP A 85 23.44 29.30 17.09
C ASP A 85 22.75 29.65 18.42
N CYS A 86 22.04 30.77 18.49
CA CYS A 86 21.31 31.18 19.69
C CYS A 86 20.23 30.18 20.11
N TYR A 87 19.49 29.59 19.17
CA TYR A 87 18.50 28.56 19.48
C TYR A 87 19.17 27.28 19.99
N LEU A 88 20.28 26.87 19.38
CA LEU A 88 21.04 25.70 19.82
C LEU A 88 21.72 25.91 21.17
N ASP A 89 22.15 27.13 21.49
CA ASP A 89 22.70 27.49 22.80
C ASP A 89 21.70 27.29 23.95
N VAL A 90 20.38 27.42 23.69
CA VAL A 90 19.34 27.11 24.69
C VAL A 90 19.34 25.62 25.01
N VAL A 91 19.48 24.76 24.00
CA VAL A 91 19.55 23.31 24.17
C VAL A 91 20.84 22.93 24.89
N ASP A 92 21.97 23.50 24.47
CA ASP A 92 23.29 23.23 25.06
C ASP A 92 23.30 23.57 26.55
N ARG A 93 22.81 24.76 26.93
CA ARG A 93 22.72 25.16 28.35
C ARG A 93 21.90 24.19 29.18
N LYS A 94 20.78 23.67 28.66
CA LYS A 94 19.97 22.66 29.35
C LYS A 94 20.69 21.31 29.44
N CYS A 95 21.41 20.90 28.40
CA CYS A 95 22.21 19.67 28.42
C CYS A 95 23.38 19.76 29.40
N GLN A 96 24.09 20.90 29.45
CA GLN A 96 25.18 21.17 30.39
C GLN A 96 24.70 21.15 31.84
N GLY A 97 23.53 21.74 32.12
CA GLY A 97 22.92 21.72 33.46
C GLY A 97 22.65 20.30 33.97
N GLU A 98 22.48 19.33 33.07
CA GLU A 98 22.23 17.91 33.39
C GLU A 98 23.42 16.99 33.06
N ASN A 99 24.57 17.56 32.70
CA ASN A 99 25.81 16.86 32.32
C ASN A 99 25.61 15.82 31.18
N LEU A 100 24.86 16.20 30.14
CA LEU A 100 24.59 15.38 28.96
C LEU A 100 25.49 15.73 27.77
N ALA A 101 25.85 14.72 26.98
CA ALA A 101 26.54 14.94 25.70
C ALA A 101 25.60 15.62 24.71
N PHE A 102 26.09 16.69 24.07
CA PHE A 102 25.32 17.50 23.13
C PHE A 102 26.03 17.65 21.79
N GLU A 103 25.32 17.36 20.70
CA GLU A 103 25.75 17.62 19.33
C GLU A 103 24.87 18.69 18.66
N ARG A 104 25.52 19.62 17.96
CA ARG A 104 24.86 20.72 17.25
C ARG A 104 24.74 20.42 15.76
N ARG A 105 23.56 20.67 15.17
CA ARG A 105 23.30 20.54 13.73
C ARG A 105 22.66 21.84 13.19
N SER A 106 23.45 22.63 12.48
CA SER A 106 22.98 23.79 11.73
C SER A 106 22.69 23.35 10.29
N LEU A 107 21.44 23.45 9.85
CA LEU A 107 20.98 22.87 8.59
C LEU A 107 20.46 23.95 7.63
N GLU A 108 21.21 24.22 6.56
CA GLU A 108 20.74 25.12 5.49
C GLU A 108 19.86 24.34 4.50
N GLY A 109 18.61 24.74 4.33
CA GLY A 109 17.71 24.14 3.35
C GLY A 109 16.24 24.42 3.58
N ARG A 110 15.39 23.69 2.86
CA ARG A 110 13.93 23.71 3.09
C ARG A 110 13.61 22.92 4.35
N ASN A 111 13.10 23.60 5.38
CA ASN A 111 12.82 23.11 6.74
C ASN A 111 12.62 21.59 6.85
N TYR A 112 11.45 21.07 6.45
CA TYR A 112 11.14 19.64 6.65
C TYR A 112 12.02 18.70 5.81
N GLN A 113 12.52 19.14 4.65
CA GLN A 113 13.31 18.29 3.76
C GLN A 113 14.67 18.00 4.38
N ILE A 114 15.37 19.05 4.80
CA ILE A 114 16.71 18.89 5.39
C ILE A 114 16.65 18.17 6.74
N LEU A 115 15.56 18.37 7.51
CA LEU A 115 15.32 17.61 8.75
C LEU A 115 15.13 16.12 8.45
N VAL A 116 14.27 15.76 7.49
CA VAL A 116 14.05 14.36 7.11
C VAL A 116 15.35 13.73 6.60
N GLU A 117 16.10 14.43 5.75
CA GLU A 117 17.38 13.97 5.21
C GLU A 117 18.40 13.71 6.32
N ASP A 118 18.53 14.62 7.30
CA ASP A 118 19.46 14.43 8.43
C ASP A 118 19.06 13.25 9.32
N ILE A 119 17.77 13.15 9.64
CA ILE A 119 17.23 12.08 10.49
C ILE A 119 17.41 10.71 9.84
N GLU A 120 17.04 10.55 8.57
CA GLU A 120 17.17 9.27 7.85
C GLU A 120 18.62 8.89 7.59
N ARG A 121 19.51 9.88 7.40
CA ARG A 121 20.93 9.64 7.19
C ARG A 121 21.61 9.12 8.46
N HIS A 122 21.34 9.73 9.61
CA HIS A 122 22.00 9.39 10.87
C HIS A 122 21.26 8.35 11.71
N LYS A 123 19.98 8.09 11.38
CA LYS A 123 19.12 7.08 12.03
C LYS A 123 19.09 7.24 13.56
N TYR A 124 18.73 8.44 14.02
CA TYR A 124 18.58 8.70 15.45
C TYR A 124 17.52 7.76 16.05
N ASP A 125 17.63 7.41 17.33
CA ASP A 125 16.68 6.44 17.91
C ASP A 125 15.30 7.09 18.21
N LEU A 126 15.30 8.36 18.63
CA LEU A 126 14.10 9.13 18.96
C LEU A 126 14.19 10.57 18.43
N VAL A 127 13.13 11.03 17.77
CA VAL A 127 12.94 12.44 17.40
C VAL A 127 11.89 13.06 18.31
N VAL A 128 12.22 14.12 19.04
CA VAL A 128 11.29 14.85 19.92
C VAL A 128 11.04 16.23 19.33
N MET A 129 9.81 16.50 18.86
CA MET A 129 9.50 17.75 18.18
C MET A 129 8.16 18.35 18.59
N GLY A 130 8.05 19.67 18.48
CA GLY A 130 6.81 20.41 18.69
C GLY A 130 5.74 20.08 17.65
N ALA A 131 4.48 19.96 18.07
CA ALA A 131 3.35 19.79 17.16
C ALA A 131 3.11 21.04 16.29
N LEU A 132 3.38 22.23 16.85
CA LEU A 132 3.20 23.53 16.21
C LEU A 132 4.49 24.34 16.31
N GLY A 133 4.73 25.22 15.33
CA GLY A 133 5.88 26.13 15.32
C GLY A 133 5.46 27.59 15.39
N LEU A 134 6.40 28.52 15.15
CA LEU A 134 6.16 29.97 15.27
C LEU A 134 5.03 30.52 14.38
N GLY A 135 4.73 29.88 13.25
CA GLY A 135 3.68 30.30 12.31
C GLY A 135 2.28 29.78 12.63
N ALA A 136 2.04 29.25 13.84
CA ALA A 136 0.75 28.67 14.20
C ALA A 136 -0.35 29.74 14.34
N VAL A 137 -1.53 29.44 13.79
CA VAL A 137 -2.76 30.22 13.97
C VAL A 137 -3.73 29.49 14.89
N ARG A 138 -4.77 30.17 15.40
CA ARG A 138 -5.70 29.69 16.45
C ARG A 138 -6.26 28.28 16.22
N ASP A 139 -6.60 27.92 14.98
CA ASP A 139 -7.23 26.64 14.64
C ASP A 139 -6.22 25.58 14.12
N SER A 140 -4.92 25.82 14.29
CA SER A 140 -3.89 24.87 13.85
C SER A 140 -3.89 23.62 14.74
N MET A 141 -4.17 22.46 14.17
CA MET A 141 -4.09 21.18 14.89
C MET A 141 -2.67 20.58 14.89
N ILE A 142 -1.95 20.73 13.78
CA ILE A 142 -0.58 20.24 13.58
C ILE A 142 0.14 21.14 12.56
N GLY A 143 1.43 21.37 12.78
CA GLY A 143 2.27 22.18 11.94
C GLY A 143 2.71 21.43 10.68
N SER A 144 2.87 22.17 9.58
CA SER A 144 3.24 21.60 8.28
C SER A 144 4.60 20.89 8.29
N VAL A 145 5.56 21.36 9.09
CA VAL A 145 6.87 20.72 9.25
C VAL A 145 6.72 19.41 10.03
N CYS A 146 6.05 19.42 11.18
CA CYS A 146 5.78 18.23 11.98
C CYS A 146 5.08 17.14 11.17
N GLU A 147 4.01 17.49 10.47
CA GLU A 147 3.26 16.54 9.65
C GLU A 147 4.11 15.92 8.53
N ARG A 148 4.92 16.74 7.84
CA ARG A 148 5.76 16.25 6.74
C ARG A 148 6.92 15.38 7.22
N VAL A 149 7.50 15.69 8.37
CA VAL A 149 8.56 14.89 9.02
C VAL A 149 7.98 13.55 9.44
N VAL A 150 6.86 13.55 10.17
CA VAL A 150 6.19 12.32 10.64
C VAL A 150 5.84 11.36 9.51
N ARG A 151 5.36 11.86 8.37
CA ARG A 151 5.00 11.02 7.21
C ARG A 151 6.22 10.44 6.47
N ARG A 152 7.43 10.93 6.72
CA ARG A 152 8.63 10.58 5.92
C ARG A 152 9.70 9.86 6.72
N VAL A 153 9.82 10.16 8.00
CA VAL A 153 10.78 9.49 8.89
C VAL A 153 10.25 8.12 9.27
N ARG A 154 11.00 7.08 8.87
CA ARG A 154 10.70 5.66 9.12
C ARG A 154 11.76 4.99 9.99
N SER A 155 12.93 5.62 10.11
CA SER A 155 14.09 5.08 10.83
C SER A 155 14.07 5.33 12.35
N SER A 156 13.27 6.29 12.82
CA SER A 156 13.29 6.78 14.22
C SER A 156 11.89 6.78 14.83
N ASP A 157 11.76 6.50 16.14
CA ASP A 157 10.51 6.81 16.84
C ASP A 157 10.30 8.33 16.88
N ILE A 158 9.04 8.80 16.86
CA ILE A 158 8.74 10.23 16.83
C ILE A 158 7.81 10.60 17.99
N PHE A 159 8.31 11.41 18.91
CA PHE A 159 7.55 12.03 20.00
C PHE A 159 7.10 13.43 19.57
N VAL A 160 5.79 13.61 19.45
CA VAL A 160 5.16 14.89 19.10
C VAL A 160 4.60 15.57 20.35
N VAL A 161 5.13 16.76 20.63
CA VAL A 161 4.78 17.56 21.79
C VAL A 161 3.55 18.42 21.48
N LYS A 162 2.39 18.03 22.04
CA LYS A 162 1.09 18.69 21.80
C LYS A 162 0.61 19.63 22.90
N ASN A 163 1.29 19.68 24.04
CA ASN A 163 0.96 20.54 25.16
C ASN A 163 2.25 21.17 25.71
N THR A 164 2.16 22.41 26.20
CA THR A 164 3.25 23.17 26.82
C THR A 164 3.22 23.10 28.35
N THR A 165 2.27 22.34 28.91
CA THR A 165 2.21 22.09 30.35
C THR A 165 3.30 21.08 30.75
N PRO A 166 4.18 21.40 31.72
CA PRO A 166 5.20 20.46 32.20
C PRO A 166 4.58 19.19 32.79
N LEU A 167 5.39 18.15 32.92
CA LEU A 167 5.04 16.85 33.53
C LEU A 167 4.75 16.98 35.04
N ASN A 168 3.69 17.69 35.42
CA ASN A 168 3.23 17.84 36.79
C ASN A 168 1.91 17.08 36.97
N GLY A 169 1.90 16.06 37.83
CA GLY A 169 0.70 15.30 38.18
C GLY A 169 0.57 13.95 37.46
N ASN A 170 -0.36 13.84 36.50
CA ASN A 170 -0.80 12.57 35.92
C ASN A 170 0.23 11.97 34.97
N ARG A 171 0.99 10.97 35.44
CA ARG A 171 1.99 10.23 34.65
C ARG A 171 1.40 8.97 34.01
N LYS A 172 0.21 9.07 33.42
CA LYS A 172 -0.41 7.93 32.73
C LYS A 172 0.03 7.89 31.27
N ILE A 173 0.57 6.76 30.84
CA ILE A 173 0.93 6.45 29.46
C ILE A 173 -0.06 5.41 28.95
N VAL A 174 -0.70 5.70 27.82
CA VAL A 174 -1.60 4.77 27.15
C VAL A 174 -0.93 4.29 25.87
N VAL A 175 -0.94 2.98 25.62
CA VAL A 175 -0.46 2.39 24.36
C VAL A 175 -1.60 1.71 23.64
N ALA A 176 -1.80 2.02 22.35
CA ALA A 176 -2.76 1.34 21.51
C ALA A 176 -2.11 0.12 20.84
N VAL A 177 -2.70 -1.06 21.04
CA VAL A 177 -2.20 -2.34 20.54
C VAL A 177 -3.23 -2.94 19.58
N ASP A 178 -2.79 -3.24 18.36
CA ASP A 178 -3.61 -3.83 17.29
C ASP A 178 -3.09 -5.20 16.81
N GLY A 179 -2.03 -5.72 17.44
CA GLY A 179 -1.38 -6.97 17.07
C GLY A 179 -0.25 -6.84 16.05
N SER A 180 -0.06 -5.66 15.45
CA SER A 180 1.07 -5.41 14.54
C SER A 180 2.42 -5.34 15.26
N SER A 181 3.50 -5.58 14.52
CA SER A 181 4.87 -5.47 15.05
C SER A 181 5.20 -4.07 15.59
N HIS A 182 4.63 -3.02 15.00
CA HIS A 182 4.86 -1.64 15.41
C HIS A 182 4.07 -1.27 16.66
N SER A 183 2.87 -1.84 16.86
CA SER A 183 2.10 -1.60 18.08
C SER A 183 2.69 -2.33 19.29
N PHE A 184 3.18 -3.55 19.10
CA PHE A 184 3.97 -4.25 20.12
C PHE A 184 5.34 -3.60 20.37
N GLY A 185 5.96 -3.00 19.34
CA GLY A 185 7.12 -2.12 19.53
C GLY A 185 6.80 -0.92 20.42
N GLY A 186 5.65 -0.29 20.16
CA GLY A 186 5.10 0.78 20.98
C GLY A 186 4.86 0.34 22.42
N LEU A 187 4.41 -0.90 22.66
CA LEU A 187 4.27 -1.45 24.01
C LEU A 187 5.62 -1.53 24.73
N LYS A 188 6.67 -2.02 24.08
CA LYS A 188 8.03 -2.07 24.66
C LYS A 188 8.52 -0.66 25.01
N THR A 189 8.25 0.31 24.13
CA THR A 189 8.52 1.72 24.38
C THR A 189 7.74 2.24 25.59
N ALA A 190 6.44 1.94 25.68
CA ALA A 190 5.58 2.34 26.79
C ALA A 190 6.09 1.80 28.14
N LEU A 191 6.49 0.52 28.19
CA LEU A 191 7.03 -0.10 29.41
C LEU A 191 8.37 0.53 29.83
N ALA A 192 9.26 0.78 28.88
CA ALA A 192 10.54 1.44 29.13
C ALA A 192 10.36 2.89 29.61
N MET A 193 9.46 3.65 28.99
CA MET A 193 9.10 5.00 29.43
C MET A 193 8.40 4.99 30.79
N GLY A 194 7.52 4.01 31.03
CA GLY A 194 6.86 3.76 32.31
C GLY A 194 7.85 3.65 33.46
N LYS A 195 8.89 2.82 33.28
CA LYS A 195 9.99 2.66 34.25
C LYS A 195 10.81 3.94 34.40
N ALA A 196 11.21 4.57 33.30
CA ALA A 196 12.06 5.77 33.30
C ALA A 196 11.38 6.99 33.93
N LEU A 197 10.07 7.15 33.75
CA LEU A 197 9.30 8.31 34.23
C LEU A 197 8.51 8.00 35.52
N ASN A 198 8.57 6.76 36.02
CA ASN A 198 7.69 6.26 37.08
C ASN A 198 6.21 6.57 36.76
N ALA A 199 5.79 6.11 35.59
CA ALA A 199 4.52 6.37 34.95
C ALA A 199 3.67 5.08 34.87
N GLU A 200 2.37 5.19 35.10
CA GLU A 200 1.44 4.06 34.94
C GLU A 200 1.23 3.79 33.46
N VAL A 201 1.36 2.52 33.04
CA VAL A 201 1.17 2.10 31.66
C VAL A 201 -0.13 1.31 31.54
N GLU A 202 -0.98 1.73 30.60
CA GLU A 202 -2.21 1.02 30.24
C GLU A 202 -2.22 0.69 28.74
N ALA A 203 -2.49 -0.56 28.40
CA ALA A 203 -2.68 -0.97 27.02
C ALA A 203 -4.17 -0.93 26.64
N VAL A 204 -4.48 -0.32 25.51
CA VAL A 204 -5.84 -0.26 24.94
C VAL A 204 -5.85 -0.91 23.58
N SER A 205 -6.96 -1.57 23.27
CA SER A 205 -7.15 -2.27 22.01
C SER A 205 -8.58 -2.02 21.56
N ALA A 206 -8.78 -1.69 20.29
CA ALA A 206 -10.09 -1.30 19.76
C ALA A 206 -10.45 -2.15 18.54
N PHE A 207 -11.69 -2.65 18.51
CA PHE A 207 -12.23 -3.44 17.40
C PHE A 207 -13.54 -2.83 16.93
N ASP A 208 -13.82 -2.88 15.63
CA ASP A 208 -15.02 -2.28 15.04
C ASP A 208 -16.01 -3.37 14.62
N PRO A 209 -17.03 -3.68 15.43
CA PRO A 209 -18.09 -4.60 15.02
C PRO A 209 -19.03 -3.98 13.97
N TYR A 210 -19.09 -2.64 13.91
CA TYR A 210 -20.13 -1.93 13.15
C TYR A 210 -19.86 -1.82 11.65
N PHE A 211 -18.60 -1.96 11.21
CA PHE A 211 -18.24 -1.84 9.80
C PHE A 211 -18.99 -2.83 8.92
N HIS A 212 -19.15 -4.07 9.38
CA HIS A 212 -19.86 -5.11 8.64
C HIS A 212 -21.32 -4.72 8.40
N TYR A 213 -22.03 -4.24 9.43
CA TYR A 213 -23.42 -3.78 9.29
C TYR A 213 -23.54 -2.63 8.28
N ALA A 214 -22.64 -1.64 8.33
CA ALA A 214 -22.66 -0.53 7.39
C ALA A 214 -22.43 -0.99 5.94
N ALA A 215 -21.46 -1.89 5.73
CA ALA A 215 -21.18 -2.47 4.43
C ALA A 215 -22.38 -3.30 3.91
N PHE A 216 -22.98 -4.15 4.75
CA PHE A 216 -24.14 -4.95 4.39
C PHE A 216 -25.35 -4.10 4.02
N ASN A 217 -25.67 -3.08 4.82
CA ASN A 217 -26.77 -2.16 4.54
C ASN A 217 -26.56 -1.42 3.21
N SER A 218 -25.33 -1.01 2.91
CA SER A 218 -25.00 -0.38 1.64
C SER A 218 -25.16 -1.34 0.45
N ILE A 219 -24.74 -2.60 0.60
CA ILE A 219 -24.82 -3.62 -0.46
C ILE A 219 -26.28 -4.04 -0.71
N ALA A 220 -27.07 -4.20 0.35
CA ALA A 220 -28.49 -4.54 0.25
C ALA A 220 -29.28 -3.50 -0.57
N GLY A 221 -28.90 -2.23 -0.51
CA GLY A 221 -29.52 -1.16 -1.31
C GLY A 221 -29.18 -1.16 -2.80
N VAL A 222 -28.16 -1.91 -3.23
CA VAL A 222 -27.66 -1.92 -4.63
C VAL A 222 -27.92 -3.26 -5.33
N LEU A 223 -28.20 -4.32 -4.57
CA LEU A 223 -28.42 -5.65 -5.12
C LEU A 223 -29.76 -5.77 -5.83
N SER A 224 -29.75 -6.42 -7.01
CA SER A 224 -30.98 -6.82 -7.70
C SER A 224 -31.72 -7.90 -6.90
N GLU A 225 -33.02 -8.04 -7.14
CA GLU A 225 -33.86 -9.00 -6.41
C GLU A 225 -33.37 -10.45 -6.57
N ALA A 226 -32.79 -10.79 -7.72
CA ALA A 226 -32.17 -12.09 -7.97
C ALA A 226 -30.88 -12.29 -7.16
N ALA A 227 -30.01 -11.27 -7.09
CA ALA A 227 -28.77 -11.33 -6.34
C ALA A 227 -29.01 -11.34 -4.82
N GLY A 228 -30.04 -10.61 -4.36
CA GLY A 228 -30.43 -10.59 -2.94
C GLY A 228 -30.93 -11.95 -2.42
N LYS A 229 -31.61 -12.74 -3.25
CA LYS A 229 -32.06 -14.11 -2.89
C LYS A 229 -30.90 -15.08 -2.72
N VAL A 230 -29.83 -14.92 -3.50
CA VAL A 230 -28.59 -15.73 -3.36
C VAL A 230 -27.80 -15.33 -2.13
N PHE A 231 -27.81 -14.04 -1.77
CA PHE A 231 -26.99 -13.49 -0.69
C PHE A 231 -27.49 -13.85 0.73
N ARG A 232 -28.75 -14.31 0.89
CA ARG A 232 -29.35 -14.78 2.16
C ARG A 232 -29.07 -13.88 3.38
N PHE A 233 -29.47 -12.61 3.30
CA PHE A 233 -29.14 -11.57 4.30
C PHE A 233 -29.43 -11.92 5.76
N LYS A 234 -30.60 -12.51 6.07
CA LYS A 234 -30.97 -12.83 7.46
C LYS A 234 -30.05 -13.88 8.11
N GLU A 235 -29.56 -14.84 7.32
CA GLU A 235 -28.62 -15.86 7.80
C GLU A 235 -27.21 -15.26 7.96
N GLN A 236 -26.79 -14.39 7.03
CA GLN A 236 -25.54 -13.65 7.12
C GLN A 236 -25.52 -12.72 8.35
N GLU A 237 -26.54 -11.88 8.53
CA GLU A 237 -26.63 -10.91 9.62
C GLU A 237 -26.53 -11.61 11.00
N LYS A 238 -27.26 -12.71 11.19
CA LYS A 238 -27.18 -13.53 12.41
C LYS A 238 -25.81 -14.15 12.65
N LEU A 239 -25.14 -14.62 11.59
CA LEU A 239 -23.76 -15.12 11.65
C LEU A 239 -22.78 -14.03 12.09
N HIS A 240 -22.98 -12.79 11.66
CA HIS A 240 -22.09 -11.68 11.99
C HIS A 240 -22.25 -11.22 13.45
N GLU A 241 -23.50 -11.11 13.93
CA GLU A 241 -23.80 -10.78 15.34
C GLU A 241 -23.25 -11.83 16.32
N GLU A 242 -23.49 -13.12 16.08
CA GLU A 242 -23.19 -14.15 17.08
C GLU A 242 -21.73 -14.63 17.03
N ILE A 243 -21.11 -14.71 15.84
CA ILE A 243 -19.79 -15.36 15.65
C ILE A 243 -18.67 -14.35 15.36
N ILE A 244 -18.94 -13.30 14.57
CA ILE A 244 -17.87 -12.40 14.10
C ILE A 244 -17.55 -11.34 15.15
N ASP A 245 -18.55 -10.69 15.75
CA ASP A 245 -18.30 -9.68 16.78
C ASP A 245 -17.62 -10.30 18.02
N SER A 246 -18.08 -11.49 18.43
CA SER A 246 -17.46 -12.26 19.52
C SER A 246 -16.08 -12.80 19.14
N GLY A 247 -15.86 -13.16 17.88
CA GLY A 247 -14.57 -13.60 17.35
C GLY A 247 -13.52 -12.48 17.29
N LEU A 248 -13.91 -11.31 16.78
CA LEU A 248 -13.04 -10.12 16.73
C LEU A 248 -12.67 -9.67 18.13
N ALA A 249 -13.65 -9.57 19.04
CA ALA A 249 -13.38 -9.22 20.44
C ALA A 249 -12.33 -10.16 21.08
N LYS A 250 -12.40 -11.47 20.81
CA LYS A 250 -11.40 -12.44 21.29
C LYS A 250 -10.01 -12.20 20.72
N ILE A 251 -9.88 -11.87 19.43
CA ILE A 251 -8.58 -11.58 18.81
C ILE A 251 -7.93 -10.35 19.46
N TYR A 252 -8.68 -9.26 19.59
CA TYR A 252 -8.16 -8.02 20.17
C TYR A 252 -7.91 -8.15 21.69
N GLN A 253 -8.70 -8.98 22.38
CA GLN A 253 -8.44 -9.37 23.76
C GLN A 253 -7.15 -10.20 23.88
N ALA A 254 -6.90 -11.12 22.95
CA ALA A 254 -5.65 -11.89 22.91
C ALA A 254 -4.42 -10.97 22.75
N HIS A 255 -4.50 -9.92 21.93
CA HIS A 255 -3.42 -8.92 21.83
C HIS A 255 -3.14 -8.22 23.18
N LEU A 256 -4.19 -7.93 23.96
CA LEU A 256 -4.04 -7.36 25.30
C LEU A 256 -3.43 -8.36 26.29
N ASP A 257 -3.82 -9.62 26.22
CA ASP A 257 -3.28 -10.65 27.12
C ASP A 257 -1.80 -10.97 26.80
N ILE A 258 -1.43 -11.01 25.52
CA ILE A 258 -0.02 -11.03 25.09
C ILE A 258 0.72 -9.81 25.64
N SER A 259 0.09 -8.64 25.61
CA SER A 259 0.69 -7.41 26.15
C SER A 259 0.97 -7.51 27.66
N LYS A 260 0.06 -8.12 28.44
CA LYS A 260 0.28 -8.40 29.87
C LYS A 260 1.47 -9.34 30.07
N GLN A 261 1.53 -10.43 29.31
CA GLN A 261 2.62 -11.39 29.42
C GLN A 261 3.98 -10.76 29.09
N VAL A 262 4.05 -9.93 28.05
CA VAL A 262 5.26 -9.17 27.69
C VAL A 262 5.65 -8.21 28.82
N ALA A 263 4.67 -7.54 29.45
CA ALA A 263 4.93 -6.68 30.61
C ALA A 263 5.45 -7.46 31.83
N GLU A 264 4.87 -8.63 32.12
CA GLU A 264 5.28 -9.50 33.23
C GLU A 264 6.71 -10.02 33.05
N GLN A 265 7.09 -10.42 31.84
CA GLN A 265 8.46 -10.80 31.50
C GLN A 265 9.45 -9.65 31.73
N GLU A 266 8.97 -8.42 31.64
CA GLU A 266 9.73 -7.21 31.91
C GLU A 266 9.64 -6.73 33.38
N GLY A 267 8.95 -7.47 34.24
CA GLY A 267 8.77 -7.09 35.65
C GLY A 267 7.81 -5.92 35.86
N ALA A 268 6.94 -5.63 34.89
CA ALA A 268 5.92 -4.57 34.98
C ALA A 268 4.51 -5.17 35.00
N LYS A 269 3.60 -4.56 35.76
CA LYS A 269 2.17 -4.86 35.70
C LYS A 269 1.46 -3.73 34.96
N ILE A 270 0.66 -4.08 33.96
CA ILE A 270 -0.10 -3.10 33.17
C ILE A 270 -1.59 -3.37 33.27
N ARG A 271 -2.37 -2.30 33.22
CA ARG A 271 -3.82 -2.38 33.00
C ARG A 271 -4.09 -2.60 31.51
N THR A 272 -5.17 -3.31 31.20
CA THR A 272 -5.62 -3.50 29.81
C THR A 272 -7.10 -3.16 29.68
N THR A 273 -7.47 -2.46 28.61
CA THR A 273 -8.87 -2.11 28.32
C THR A 273 -9.21 -2.39 26.86
N LEU A 274 -10.25 -3.19 26.64
CA LEU A 274 -10.82 -3.44 25.30
C LEU A 274 -11.89 -2.39 25.00
N LEU A 275 -11.84 -1.82 23.80
CA LEU A 275 -12.75 -0.77 23.34
C LEU A 275 -13.57 -1.28 22.15
N ASP A 276 -14.88 -1.05 22.20
CA ASP A 276 -15.83 -1.42 21.14
C ASP A 276 -16.11 -0.21 20.24
N GLY A 277 -15.78 -0.34 18.97
CA GLY A 277 -16.08 0.58 17.88
C GLY A 277 -14.85 0.99 17.08
N LYS A 278 -15.05 1.90 16.13
CA LYS A 278 -13.99 2.38 15.23
C LYS A 278 -12.75 2.87 15.99
N ALA A 279 -11.60 2.29 15.65
CA ALA A 279 -10.37 2.38 16.46
C ALA A 279 -9.96 3.82 16.83
N PHE A 280 -9.77 4.71 15.84
CA PHE A 280 -9.33 6.08 16.14
C PHE A 280 -10.36 6.85 16.98
N GLU A 281 -11.66 6.64 16.74
CA GLU A 281 -12.72 7.35 17.44
C GLU A 281 -12.78 6.92 18.91
N ARG A 282 -12.75 5.61 19.17
CA ARG A 282 -12.81 5.07 20.53
C ARG A 282 -11.55 5.37 21.33
N VAL A 283 -10.37 5.29 20.72
CA VAL A 283 -9.12 5.71 21.38
C VAL A 283 -9.15 7.21 21.67
N LEU A 284 -9.65 8.05 20.75
CA LEU A 284 -9.81 9.48 20.99
C LEU A 284 -10.78 9.79 22.15
N GLN A 285 -11.94 9.13 22.18
CA GLN A 285 -12.92 9.26 23.27
C GLN A 285 -12.31 8.83 24.62
N TYR A 286 -11.58 7.71 24.63
CA TYR A 286 -10.89 7.20 25.81
C TYR A 286 -9.83 8.20 26.30
N VAL A 287 -8.98 8.71 25.42
CA VAL A 287 -7.94 9.71 25.76
C VAL A 287 -8.55 11.01 26.27
N LYS A 288 -9.67 11.49 25.70
CA LYS A 288 -10.37 12.68 26.20
C LYS A 288 -10.94 12.49 27.61
N LYS A 289 -11.38 11.27 27.93
CA LYS A 289 -11.93 10.91 29.25
C LYS A 289 -10.82 10.76 30.30
N GLU A 290 -9.81 9.93 30.01
CA GLU A 290 -8.76 9.56 30.96
C GLU A 290 -7.64 10.58 31.05
N LYS A 291 -7.50 11.44 30.02
CA LYS A 291 -6.46 12.48 29.91
C LYS A 291 -5.05 11.97 30.24
N PRO A 292 -4.57 10.91 29.56
CA PRO A 292 -3.19 10.46 29.72
C PRO A 292 -2.21 11.55 29.30
N TRP A 293 -1.00 11.51 29.84
CA TRP A 293 0.06 12.42 29.43
C TRP A 293 0.57 12.08 28.02
N LEU A 294 0.72 10.79 27.72
CA LEU A 294 1.24 10.30 26.45
C LEU A 294 0.36 9.18 25.91
N LEU A 295 0.03 9.28 24.62
CA LEU A 295 -0.51 8.19 23.81
C LEU A 295 0.60 7.64 22.91
N ILE A 296 0.83 6.33 22.97
CA ILE A 296 1.75 5.62 22.08
C ILE A 296 0.95 4.80 21.09
N VAL A 297 1.26 4.96 19.80
CA VAL A 297 0.63 4.21 18.70
C VAL A 297 1.71 3.73 17.74
N GLY A 298 1.52 2.57 17.12
CA GLY A 298 2.36 2.16 15.99
C GLY A 298 2.17 3.13 14.81
N ARG A 299 3.25 3.47 14.09
CA ARG A 299 3.14 4.29 12.86
C ARG A 299 2.18 3.65 11.85
N ILE A 300 2.29 2.33 11.70
CA ILE A 300 1.44 1.50 10.83
C ILE A 300 0.87 0.33 11.63
N GLY A 301 -0.27 -0.19 11.17
CA GLY A 301 -1.01 -1.26 11.81
C GLY A 301 -1.00 -2.58 11.03
N ILE A 302 -1.86 -3.52 11.41
CA ILE A 302 -1.85 -4.89 10.85
C ILE A 302 -2.23 -4.97 9.36
N HIS A 303 -3.04 -4.02 8.88
CA HIS A 303 -3.47 -3.93 7.47
C HIS A 303 -2.61 -2.95 6.66
N SER A 304 -1.30 -2.94 6.91
CA SER A 304 -0.36 -2.02 6.25
C SER A 304 0.46 -2.70 5.16
N ASP A 305 0.97 -1.87 4.26
CA ASP A 305 1.93 -2.24 3.23
C ASP A 305 3.31 -1.64 3.58
N GLU A 306 4.41 -2.26 3.14
CA GLU A 306 5.77 -1.78 3.39
C GLU A 306 6.03 -0.35 2.85
N THR A 307 5.30 0.04 1.80
CA THR A 307 5.41 1.36 1.18
C THR A 307 4.62 2.45 1.92
N MET A 308 3.71 2.07 2.82
CA MET A 308 2.83 3.00 3.54
C MET A 308 3.61 3.99 4.40
N ASP A 309 3.22 5.26 4.34
CA ASP A 309 3.84 6.35 5.11
C ASP A 309 3.35 6.36 6.57
N ILE A 310 2.06 6.48 6.81
CA ILE A 310 1.44 6.45 8.14
C ILE A 310 0.06 5.80 8.04
N GLY A 311 -0.32 5.04 9.07
CA GLY A 311 -1.67 4.47 9.15
C GLY A 311 -2.72 5.54 9.41
N SER A 312 -3.90 5.39 8.82
CA SER A 312 -5.02 6.35 8.98
C SER A 312 -5.43 6.58 10.43
N ASN A 313 -5.44 5.52 11.25
CA ASN A 313 -5.72 5.63 12.69
C ASN A 313 -4.63 6.44 13.42
N ALA A 314 -3.36 6.17 13.11
CA ALA A 314 -2.23 6.88 13.71
C ALA A 314 -2.24 8.37 13.32
N GLU A 315 -2.51 8.69 12.05
CA GLU A 315 -2.61 10.07 11.57
C GLU A 315 -3.78 10.83 12.21
N ASN A 316 -4.97 10.23 12.26
CA ASN A 316 -6.13 10.86 12.89
C ASN A 316 -5.90 11.11 14.39
N LEU A 317 -5.34 10.12 15.10
CA LEU A 317 -5.00 10.28 16.51
C LEU A 317 -3.96 11.36 16.70
N LEU A 318 -2.88 11.37 15.90
CA LEU A 318 -1.86 12.40 15.92
C LEU A 318 -2.45 13.82 15.81
N ARG A 319 -3.44 14.03 14.93
CA ARG A 319 -4.10 15.33 14.75
C ARG A 319 -5.04 15.67 15.91
N MET A 320 -5.90 14.74 16.32
CA MET A 320 -7.09 15.05 17.12
C MET A 320 -6.91 14.87 18.63
N VAL A 321 -5.96 14.06 19.10
CA VAL A 321 -5.80 13.82 20.54
C VAL A 321 -5.19 15.04 21.25
N PRO A 322 -5.63 15.36 22.48
CA PRO A 322 -5.14 16.52 23.23
C PRO A 322 -3.83 16.27 24.00
N CYS A 323 -3.41 15.01 24.16
CA CYS A 323 -2.18 14.65 24.86
C CYS A 323 -0.98 14.56 23.92
N HIS A 324 0.23 14.37 24.46
CA HIS A 324 1.40 14.06 23.64
C HIS A 324 1.20 12.73 22.89
N VAL A 325 1.86 12.59 21.74
CA VAL A 325 1.76 11.38 20.91
C VAL A 325 3.16 10.87 20.58
N LEU A 326 3.40 9.58 20.80
CA LEU A 326 4.58 8.90 20.27
C LEU A 326 4.16 7.92 19.18
N LEU A 327 4.78 8.07 18.02
CA LEU A 327 4.67 7.13 16.90
C LEU A 327 5.84 6.16 16.95
N SER A 328 5.54 4.89 17.20
CA SER A 328 6.54 3.83 17.24
C SER A 328 6.84 3.34 15.82
N ASN A 329 8.12 3.45 15.45
CA ASN A 329 8.71 2.89 14.25
C ASN A 329 9.49 1.61 14.51
N ARG A 330 9.80 1.33 15.78
CA ARG A 330 10.47 0.09 16.16
C ARG A 330 9.54 -1.12 15.97
N PRO A 331 9.94 -2.15 15.20
CA PRO A 331 9.20 -3.40 15.16
C PRO A 331 9.59 -4.28 16.36
N TYR A 332 8.59 -4.93 16.96
CA TYR A 332 8.80 -6.01 17.92
C TYR A 332 7.73 -7.08 17.70
N THR A 333 8.15 -8.33 17.58
CA THR A 333 7.24 -9.47 17.45
C THR A 333 7.34 -10.31 18.72
N PRO A 334 6.24 -10.49 19.47
CA PRO A 334 6.22 -11.38 20.62
C PRO A 334 6.59 -12.82 20.25
N PRO A 335 7.09 -13.63 21.20
CA PRO A 335 7.36 -15.05 20.96
C PRO A 335 6.13 -15.79 20.42
N ILE A 336 6.33 -16.68 19.44
CA ILE A 336 5.24 -17.40 18.76
C ILE A 336 4.40 -18.20 19.74
N ASP A 337 5.01 -18.77 20.78
CA ASP A 337 4.29 -19.53 21.81
C ASP A 337 3.28 -18.66 22.57
N ALA A 338 3.63 -17.39 22.86
CA ALA A 338 2.74 -16.43 23.51
C ALA A 338 1.57 -16.08 22.59
N ILE A 339 1.85 -15.81 21.31
CA ILE A 339 0.79 -15.54 20.32
C ILE A 339 -0.17 -16.72 20.25
N ALA A 340 0.38 -17.91 20.03
CA ALA A 340 -0.40 -19.11 19.81
C ALA A 340 -1.23 -19.54 21.02
N GLN A 341 -0.73 -19.32 22.24
CA GLN A 341 -1.47 -19.63 23.47
C GLN A 341 -2.80 -18.89 23.56
N TYR A 342 -2.86 -17.63 23.09
CA TYR A 342 -4.06 -16.79 23.19
C TYR A 342 -4.87 -16.72 21.90
N THR A 343 -4.29 -16.99 20.74
CA THR A 343 -4.98 -16.89 19.45
C THR A 343 -5.38 -18.23 18.84
N ILE A 344 -4.78 -19.35 19.27
CA ILE A 344 -4.98 -20.66 18.65
C ILE A 344 -5.67 -21.63 19.62
N ALA A 345 -6.79 -22.17 19.18
CA ALA A 345 -7.51 -23.24 19.87
C ALA A 345 -7.12 -24.62 19.31
N TRP A 346 -7.17 -25.65 20.14
CA TRP A 346 -7.04 -27.04 19.70
C TRP A 346 -8.42 -27.69 19.65
N THR A 347 -8.68 -28.53 18.64
CA THR A 347 -9.83 -29.45 18.75
C THR A 347 -9.55 -30.48 19.83
N GLU A 348 -10.62 -31.05 20.40
CA GLU A 348 -10.48 -32.03 21.47
C GLU A 348 -9.69 -33.27 20.99
N GLU A 349 -9.92 -33.70 19.75
CA GLU A 349 -9.23 -34.84 19.16
C GLU A 349 -7.73 -34.56 18.98
N ALA A 350 -7.38 -33.37 18.49
CA ALA A 350 -5.99 -32.96 18.29
C ALA A 350 -5.27 -32.80 19.64
N SER A 351 -5.97 -32.28 20.67
CA SER A 351 -5.42 -32.17 22.03
C SER A 351 -5.14 -33.54 22.64
N ARG A 352 -6.09 -34.48 22.58
CA ARG A 352 -5.88 -35.87 23.05
C ARG A 352 -4.73 -36.54 22.30
N ARG A 353 -4.59 -36.27 21.01
CA ARG A 353 -3.46 -36.77 20.22
C ARG A 353 -2.13 -36.20 20.70
N MET A 354 -2.09 -34.91 21.05
CA MET A 354 -0.91 -34.26 21.62
C MET A 354 -0.52 -34.81 23.01
N GLU A 355 -1.49 -35.23 23.81
CA GLU A 355 -1.23 -35.89 25.10
C GLU A 355 -0.53 -37.25 24.95
N ARG A 356 -0.73 -37.94 23.83
CA ARG A 356 -0.03 -39.20 23.53
C ARG A 356 1.45 -39.00 23.20
N VAL A 357 1.87 -37.78 22.88
CA VAL A 357 3.28 -37.45 22.63
C VAL A 357 4.05 -37.51 23.96
N PRO A 358 5.22 -38.17 24.02
CA PRO A 358 6.06 -38.22 25.22
C PRO A 358 6.40 -36.83 25.78
N VAL A 359 6.47 -36.71 27.12
CA VAL A 359 6.59 -35.42 27.82
C VAL A 359 7.80 -34.61 27.35
N PHE A 360 8.96 -35.26 27.16
CA PHE A 360 10.19 -34.59 26.73
C PHE A 360 10.12 -33.99 25.30
N ALA A 361 9.27 -34.54 24.42
CA ALA A 361 9.10 -34.07 23.04
C ALA A 361 7.87 -33.18 22.85
N ARG A 362 6.92 -33.20 23.80
CA ARG A 362 5.63 -32.52 23.69
C ARG A 362 5.75 -31.00 23.56
N GLY A 363 6.68 -30.38 24.30
CA GLY A 363 6.95 -28.94 24.20
C GLY A 363 7.43 -28.54 22.80
N VAL A 364 8.43 -29.25 22.29
CA VAL A 364 9.00 -29.03 20.95
C VAL A 364 7.94 -29.23 19.86
N ALA A 365 7.16 -30.31 19.96
CA ALA A 365 6.08 -30.59 19.00
C ALA A 365 4.99 -29.51 19.01
N LYS A 366 4.58 -29.02 20.18
CA LYS A 366 3.60 -27.93 20.29
C LYS A 366 4.12 -26.65 19.63
N THR A 367 5.34 -26.21 19.95
CA THR A 367 5.93 -25.01 19.34
C THR A 367 6.06 -25.15 17.82
N ALA A 368 6.46 -26.31 17.33
CA ALA A 368 6.51 -26.64 15.91
C ALA A 368 5.14 -26.47 15.22
N ILE A 369 4.09 -27.05 15.79
CA ILE A 369 2.73 -26.97 15.25
C ILE A 369 2.19 -25.55 15.35
N TYR A 370 2.46 -24.84 16.45
CA TYR A 370 2.08 -23.44 16.58
C TYR A 370 2.75 -22.55 15.54
N ARG A 371 4.04 -22.74 15.26
CA ARG A 371 4.74 -22.03 14.17
C ARG A 371 4.07 -22.26 12.83
N TYR A 372 3.81 -23.53 12.51
CA TYR A 372 3.13 -23.89 11.27
C TYR A 372 1.73 -23.26 11.19
N ALA A 373 0.96 -23.33 12.27
CA ALA A 373 -0.38 -22.78 12.33
C ALA A 373 -0.37 -21.25 12.15
N VAL A 374 0.53 -20.52 12.82
CA VAL A 374 0.67 -19.07 12.64
C VAL A 374 1.10 -18.72 11.21
N GLU A 375 2.08 -19.43 10.64
CA GLU A 375 2.58 -19.17 9.29
C GLU A 375 1.53 -19.42 8.20
N LYS A 376 0.69 -20.45 8.38
CA LYS A 376 -0.41 -20.78 7.46
C LYS A 376 -1.73 -20.09 7.79
N GLY A 377 -1.80 -19.31 8.88
CA GLY A 377 -3.00 -18.59 9.29
C GLY A 377 -4.10 -19.46 9.90
N HIS A 378 -3.77 -20.63 10.46
CA HIS A 378 -4.72 -21.48 11.17
C HIS A 378 -4.93 -21.00 12.60
N THR A 379 -6.20 -20.72 12.95
CA THR A 379 -6.64 -20.36 14.32
C THR A 379 -7.15 -21.56 15.12
N ILE A 380 -7.41 -22.68 14.45
CA ILE A 380 -7.81 -23.94 15.07
C ILE A 380 -6.86 -25.05 14.61
N ILE A 381 -6.20 -25.71 15.55
CA ILE A 381 -5.37 -26.88 15.29
C ILE A 381 -6.25 -28.13 15.34
N SER A 382 -6.59 -28.63 14.15
CA SER A 382 -7.21 -29.94 13.94
C SER A 382 -6.15 -31.02 13.73
N ASN A 383 -6.57 -32.28 13.68
CA ASN A 383 -5.66 -33.39 13.34
C ASN A 383 -4.99 -33.20 11.98
N GLU A 384 -5.69 -32.62 11.00
CA GLU A 384 -5.14 -32.34 9.67
C GLU A 384 -4.01 -31.31 9.74
N VAL A 385 -4.18 -30.25 10.55
CA VAL A 385 -3.15 -29.23 10.76
C VAL A 385 -1.93 -29.85 11.46
N VAL A 386 -2.15 -30.73 12.44
CA VAL A 386 -1.06 -31.47 13.10
C VAL A 386 -0.29 -32.34 12.10
N ASP A 387 -1.01 -33.08 11.23
CA ASP A 387 -0.38 -33.93 10.22
C ASP A 387 0.39 -33.12 9.18
N ALA A 388 -0.18 -32.01 8.71
CA ALA A 388 0.48 -31.12 7.77
C ALA A 388 1.75 -30.48 8.37
N ALA A 389 1.67 -30.02 9.63
CA ALA A 389 2.82 -29.47 10.35
C ALA A 389 3.95 -30.50 10.53
N MET A 390 3.60 -31.73 10.92
CA MET A 390 4.57 -32.80 11.11
C MET A 390 5.18 -33.26 9.79
N GLY A 391 4.41 -33.33 8.71
CA GLY A 391 4.88 -33.64 7.37
C GLY A 391 5.83 -32.59 6.79
N HIS A 392 5.65 -31.31 7.16
CA HIS A 392 6.54 -30.23 6.74
C HIS A 392 7.87 -30.21 7.53
N LEU A 393 7.90 -30.74 8.74
CA LEU A 393 9.06 -30.67 9.65
C LEU A 393 9.91 -31.93 9.69
N LEU A 394 9.31 -33.11 9.46
CA LEU A 394 9.99 -34.39 9.59
C LEU A 394 9.93 -35.17 8.26
N PRO A 395 11.06 -35.77 7.82
CA PRO A 395 11.04 -36.67 6.66
C PRO A 395 10.17 -37.89 6.94
N GLU A 396 9.54 -38.45 5.89
CA GLU A 396 8.60 -39.57 6.02
C GLU A 396 9.17 -40.78 6.80
N SER A 397 10.48 -41.00 6.70
CA SER A 397 11.19 -42.06 7.42
C SER A 397 11.14 -41.86 8.94
N ALA A 398 11.28 -40.63 9.43
CA ALA A 398 11.21 -40.29 10.85
C ALA A 398 9.77 -40.41 11.39
N ILE A 399 8.77 -40.01 10.59
CA ILE A 399 7.35 -40.13 10.96
C ILE A 399 6.95 -41.62 11.10
N ARG A 400 7.41 -42.48 10.19
CA ARG A 400 7.19 -43.94 10.27
C ARG A 400 7.88 -44.55 11.49
N ALA A 401 9.12 -44.15 11.78
CA ALA A 401 9.85 -44.64 12.94
C ALA A 401 9.16 -44.24 14.27
N MET A 402 8.66 -43.00 14.39
CA MET A 402 7.92 -42.54 15.56
C MET A 402 6.56 -43.26 15.74
N LYS A 403 5.83 -43.54 14.65
CA LYS A 403 4.60 -44.34 14.70
C LYS A 403 4.87 -45.77 15.22
N GLY A 404 5.95 -46.40 14.74
CA GLY A 404 6.37 -47.73 15.21
C GLY A 404 6.75 -47.73 16.69
N LEU A 405 7.50 -46.72 17.15
CA LEU A 405 7.86 -46.54 18.56
C LEU A 405 6.63 -46.37 19.46
N GLY A 406 5.61 -45.64 19.01
CA GLY A 406 4.37 -45.44 19.75
C GLY A 406 3.64 -46.76 20.05
N GLN A 407 3.50 -47.62 19.04
CA GLN A 407 2.89 -48.95 19.18
C GLN A 407 3.70 -49.88 20.08
N VAL A 408 5.03 -49.92 19.90
CA VAL A 408 5.91 -50.76 20.73
C VAL A 408 5.86 -50.37 22.20
N LEU A 409 5.78 -49.07 22.51
CA LEU A 409 5.69 -48.57 23.89
C LEU A 409 4.34 -48.91 24.56
N GLU A 410 3.26 -48.93 23.79
CA GLU A 410 1.92 -49.34 24.26
C GLU A 410 1.87 -50.85 24.49
N GLU A 411 2.42 -51.65 23.58
CA GLU A 411 2.49 -53.12 23.70
C GLU A 411 3.38 -53.58 24.86
N GLN A 412 4.45 -52.85 25.17
CA GLN A 412 5.36 -53.16 26.28
C GLN A 412 4.91 -52.59 27.64
N GLY A 413 3.78 -51.87 27.71
CA GLY A 413 3.26 -51.31 28.96
C GLY A 413 4.17 -50.29 29.64
N ILE A 414 5.05 -49.61 28.88
CA ILE A 414 6.05 -48.69 29.44
C ILE A 414 5.40 -47.34 29.72
N ASP A 415 5.49 -46.88 30.98
CA ASP A 415 4.94 -45.61 31.43
C ASP A 415 5.66 -44.42 30.76
N ARG A 416 4.98 -43.83 29.78
CA ARG A 416 5.44 -42.69 28.97
C ARG A 416 5.77 -41.44 29.80
N ASN A 417 5.22 -41.31 31.00
CA ASN A 417 5.47 -40.16 31.88
C ASN A 417 6.74 -40.31 32.74
N LYS A 418 7.35 -41.50 32.78
CA LYS A 418 8.61 -41.76 33.52
C LYS A 418 9.85 -41.77 32.64
N MET A 419 9.69 -41.64 31.33
CA MET A 419 10.82 -41.57 30.40
C MET A 419 11.55 -40.23 30.52
N LYS A 420 12.78 -40.27 31.04
CA LYS A 420 13.72 -39.15 30.98
C LYS A 420 14.63 -39.32 29.78
N ALA A 421 14.73 -38.29 28.94
CA ALA A 421 15.80 -38.21 27.95
C ALA A 421 17.14 -38.10 28.71
N SER A 422 18.19 -38.74 28.19
CA SER A 422 19.54 -38.56 28.75
C SER A 422 19.98 -37.11 28.59
N ASP A 423 20.78 -36.59 29.52
CA ASP A 423 21.24 -35.19 29.51
C ASP A 423 21.93 -34.84 28.17
N ALA A 424 22.60 -35.80 27.54
CA ALA A 424 23.18 -35.66 26.20
C ALA A 424 22.14 -35.44 25.09
N VAL A 425 20.99 -36.13 25.13
CA VAL A 425 19.92 -35.96 24.12
C VAL A 425 19.16 -34.66 24.35
N VAL A 426 18.95 -34.25 25.61
CA VAL A 426 18.38 -32.94 25.93
C VAL A 426 19.33 -31.83 25.50
N GLN A 427 20.64 -32.01 25.68
CA GLN A 427 21.68 -31.08 25.24
C GLN A 427 21.93 -31.10 23.73
N ASP A 428 21.60 -32.17 22.98
CA ASP A 428 21.63 -32.19 21.51
C ASP A 428 20.34 -31.63 20.88
N LEU A 429 19.20 -31.72 21.58
CA LEU A 429 17.94 -31.08 21.16
C LEU A 429 17.89 -29.58 21.53
N MET A 430 18.51 -29.19 22.65
CA MET A 430 18.53 -27.82 23.16
C MET A 430 19.84 -27.08 22.85
N GLY A 431 20.94 -27.80 22.70
CA GLY A 431 22.24 -27.30 22.30
C GLY A 431 22.42 -27.45 20.80
N ALA A 432 23.00 -26.42 20.20
CA ALA A 432 23.09 -26.30 18.76
C ALA A 432 23.76 -27.53 18.12
N PRO A 433 23.07 -28.12 17.13
CA PRO A 433 23.41 -27.76 15.77
C PRO A 433 22.29 -26.97 15.11
N SER A 434 21.51 -26.18 15.86
CA SER A 434 20.78 -25.07 15.26
C SER A 434 21.79 -24.08 14.67
N ALA A 435 22.86 -23.65 15.34
CA ALA A 435 23.82 -22.70 14.72
C ALA A 435 24.74 -23.30 13.63
N GLN A 436 24.99 -24.63 13.60
CA GLN A 436 25.88 -25.26 12.62
C GLN A 436 25.14 -26.06 11.53
N MET A 437 23.88 -26.46 11.73
CA MET A 437 22.95 -26.67 10.63
C MET A 437 22.27 -25.37 10.18
N ILE A 438 22.24 -24.26 10.93
CA ILE A 438 21.96 -22.91 10.39
C ILE A 438 23.25 -22.30 9.82
N GLY A 439 24.43 -22.86 10.14
CA GLY A 439 25.72 -22.50 9.56
C GLY A 439 26.03 -23.30 8.31
N LYS A 440 25.70 -24.60 8.27
CA LYS A 440 25.75 -25.43 7.05
C LYS A 440 24.45 -25.42 6.26
N LEU A 441 23.23 -25.27 6.81
CA LEU A 441 22.15 -24.68 5.99
C LEU A 441 22.44 -23.20 5.78
N GLY A 442 23.26 -22.49 6.54
CA GLY A 442 23.65 -21.11 6.22
C GLY A 442 24.58 -21.04 5.01
N GLU A 443 25.51 -21.98 4.90
CA GLU A 443 26.46 -22.11 3.79
C GLU A 443 25.88 -22.95 2.63
N THR A 444 24.96 -23.88 2.89
CA THR A 444 24.16 -24.58 1.87
C THR A 444 22.86 -23.84 1.52
N LEU A 445 22.49 -22.75 2.21
CA LEU A 445 21.55 -21.70 1.76
C LEU A 445 22.31 -20.48 1.20
N ALA A 446 23.62 -20.37 1.43
CA ALA A 446 24.50 -19.49 0.66
C ALA A 446 24.90 -20.10 -0.69
N THR A 447 24.66 -21.40 -0.91
CA THR A 447 24.85 -22.09 -2.20
C THR A 447 23.59 -22.78 -2.74
N GLY A 448 22.57 -22.97 -1.90
CA GLY A 448 21.23 -23.37 -2.31
C GLY A 448 20.39 -22.13 -2.52
N THR A 449 20.53 -21.53 -3.68
CA THR A 449 19.68 -20.42 -4.12
C THR A 449 18.23 -20.91 -4.19
N GLY A 450 17.46 -20.65 -3.14
CA GLY A 450 16.13 -20.07 -3.29
C GLY A 450 16.26 -18.67 -3.88
N LYS A 451 16.90 -18.57 -5.05
CA LYS A 451 16.75 -17.42 -5.91
C LYS A 451 15.24 -17.34 -6.11
N VAL A 452 14.66 -16.18 -5.79
CA VAL A 452 13.62 -15.69 -6.68
C VAL A 452 14.28 -15.77 -8.05
N LEU A 453 13.96 -16.82 -8.80
CA LEU A 453 14.53 -17.06 -10.12
C LEU A 453 14.49 -15.71 -10.81
N SER A 454 15.64 -15.20 -11.22
CA SER A 454 15.66 -13.97 -11.99
C SER A 454 14.69 -14.16 -13.17
N TYR A 455 14.21 -13.08 -13.77
CA TYR A 455 13.40 -13.20 -14.99
C TYR A 455 14.06 -14.11 -16.04
N GLU A 456 15.40 -14.15 -16.04
CA GLU A 456 16.22 -15.02 -16.88
C GLU A 456 16.33 -16.47 -16.38
N ASP A 457 16.30 -16.74 -15.08
CA ASP A 457 16.32 -18.12 -14.54
C ASP A 457 14.93 -18.83 -14.68
N ARG A 458 13.83 -18.08 -14.80
CA ARG A 458 12.48 -18.62 -15.14
C ARG A 458 12.34 -19.03 -16.61
N ARG A 459 13.30 -18.61 -17.45
CA ARG A 459 13.32 -18.82 -18.90
C ARG A 459 13.42 -20.30 -19.28
N ASP A 460 14.14 -21.09 -18.50
CA ASP A 460 14.55 -22.45 -18.85
C ASP A 460 13.69 -23.54 -18.20
N LEU A 461 12.61 -23.17 -17.52
CA LEU A 461 11.67 -24.14 -16.93
C LEU A 461 10.71 -24.70 -17.99
N ASP A 462 10.45 -26.00 -17.93
CA ASP A 462 9.43 -26.65 -18.74
C ASP A 462 8.02 -26.36 -18.21
N TYR A 463 7.06 -26.24 -19.13
CA TYR A 463 5.66 -25.94 -18.82
C TYR A 463 4.77 -27.05 -19.38
N TYR A 464 3.89 -27.56 -18.53
CA TYR A 464 2.99 -28.66 -18.88
C TYR A 464 1.53 -28.23 -18.73
N VAL A 465 0.69 -28.51 -19.72
CA VAL A 465 -0.75 -28.21 -19.69
C VAL A 465 -1.56 -29.49 -19.60
N CYS A 466 -2.45 -29.58 -18.62
CA CYS A 466 -3.41 -30.67 -18.51
C CYS A 466 -4.48 -30.56 -19.59
N GLU A 467 -4.66 -31.60 -20.40
CA GLU A 467 -5.67 -31.63 -21.47
C GLU A 467 -7.12 -31.59 -20.94
N GLY A 468 -7.37 -32.11 -19.74
CA GLY A 468 -8.73 -32.20 -19.20
C GLY A 468 -9.30 -30.89 -18.69
N CYS A 469 -8.48 -30.01 -18.13
CA CYS A 469 -8.96 -28.78 -17.47
C CYS A 469 -8.09 -27.54 -17.70
N GLY A 470 -7.03 -27.64 -18.51
CA GLY A 470 -6.15 -26.52 -18.83
C GLY A 470 -5.20 -26.09 -17.70
N TYR A 471 -5.05 -26.89 -16.63
CA TYR A 471 -4.14 -26.58 -15.53
C TYR A 471 -2.68 -26.56 -16.02
N MET A 472 -1.94 -25.48 -15.71
CA MET A 472 -0.54 -25.32 -16.08
C MET A 472 0.38 -25.62 -14.90
N ALA A 473 1.26 -26.59 -15.06
CA ALA A 473 2.32 -26.91 -14.12
C ALA A 473 3.69 -26.46 -14.65
N LYS A 474 4.62 -26.16 -13.73
CA LYS A 474 5.94 -25.61 -14.02
C LYS A 474 7.03 -26.53 -13.48
N GLY A 475 8.12 -26.68 -14.22
CA GLY A 475 9.26 -27.50 -13.80
C GLY A 475 9.11 -28.94 -14.28
N GLU A 476 9.23 -29.91 -13.38
CA GLU A 476 9.17 -31.34 -13.72
C GLU A 476 7.75 -31.81 -14.11
N GLN A 477 7.67 -32.92 -14.86
CA GLN A 477 6.40 -33.46 -15.36
C GLN A 477 5.45 -33.83 -14.19
N PRO A 478 4.22 -33.28 -14.14
CA PRO A 478 3.31 -33.52 -13.03
C PRO A 478 2.78 -34.94 -13.01
N VAL A 479 2.71 -35.55 -11.84
CA VAL A 479 2.18 -36.91 -11.66
C VAL A 479 0.64 -36.94 -11.69
N LYS A 480 -0.03 -35.86 -11.26
CA LYS A 480 -1.49 -35.76 -11.24
C LYS A 480 -1.97 -34.31 -11.31
N CYS A 481 -3.09 -34.08 -11.97
CA CYS A 481 -3.70 -32.76 -12.06
C CYS A 481 -4.46 -32.40 -10.76
N PRO A 482 -4.15 -31.28 -10.09
CA PRO A 482 -4.82 -30.89 -8.84
C PRO A 482 -6.25 -30.36 -9.04
N ILE A 483 -6.66 -30.10 -10.28
CA ILE A 483 -8.00 -29.58 -10.59
C ILE A 483 -8.95 -30.71 -11.01
N CYS A 484 -8.59 -31.51 -12.01
CA CYS A 484 -9.46 -32.57 -12.53
C CYS A 484 -9.03 -33.99 -12.14
N SER A 485 -7.96 -34.14 -11.36
CA SER A 485 -7.43 -35.45 -10.93
C SER A 485 -6.96 -36.40 -12.05
N ASN A 486 -6.85 -35.94 -13.29
CA ASN A 486 -6.25 -36.73 -14.38
C ASN A 486 -4.78 -37.07 -14.09
N ASP A 487 -4.35 -38.25 -14.56
CA ASP A 487 -2.97 -38.72 -14.42
C ASP A 487 -1.97 -37.88 -15.23
N GLY A 488 -0.70 -37.95 -14.84
CA GLY A 488 0.41 -37.20 -15.43
C GLY A 488 0.63 -37.42 -16.93
N SER A 489 0.10 -38.52 -17.49
CA SER A 489 0.08 -38.78 -18.94
C SER A 489 -0.84 -37.84 -19.72
N SER A 490 -1.78 -37.17 -19.03
CA SER A 490 -2.72 -36.20 -19.63
C SER A 490 -2.14 -34.78 -19.72
N PHE A 491 -0.84 -34.61 -19.45
CA PHE A 491 -0.14 -33.34 -19.55
C PHE A 491 0.69 -33.26 -20.83
N LYS A 492 0.47 -32.22 -21.63
CA LYS A 492 1.30 -31.90 -22.81
C LYS A 492 2.34 -30.84 -22.48
N LEU A 493 3.58 -31.08 -22.90
CA LEU A 493 4.66 -30.10 -22.82
C LEU A 493 4.39 -28.94 -23.80
N ILE A 494 4.53 -27.71 -23.34
CA ILE A 494 4.51 -26.52 -24.20
C ILE A 494 5.88 -26.40 -24.86
N ASP A 495 5.97 -26.80 -26.12
CA ASP A 495 7.18 -26.64 -26.91
C ASP A 495 7.36 -25.16 -27.32
N LYS A 496 8.35 -24.51 -26.70
CA LYS A 496 8.68 -23.09 -26.92
C LYS A 496 9.21 -22.82 -28.34
N THR A 497 9.71 -23.84 -29.04
CA THR A 497 10.28 -23.68 -30.39
C THR A 497 9.19 -23.45 -31.44
N LEU A 498 8.03 -24.09 -31.28
CA LEU A 498 6.86 -23.90 -32.15
C LEU A 498 6.30 -22.48 -32.10
N ILE A 499 6.28 -21.87 -30.91
CA ILE A 499 5.77 -20.51 -30.71
C ILE A 499 6.73 -19.46 -31.29
N GLN A 500 8.05 -19.69 -31.20
CA GLN A 500 9.05 -18.84 -31.84
C GLN A 500 9.01 -18.94 -33.37
N SER A 501 8.73 -20.13 -33.92
CA SER A 501 8.52 -20.27 -35.37
C SER A 501 7.24 -19.59 -35.86
N ALA A 502 6.15 -19.65 -35.09
CA ALA A 502 4.91 -18.94 -35.41
C ALA A 502 5.08 -17.41 -35.34
N ALA A 503 5.83 -16.91 -34.35
CA ALA A 503 6.13 -15.48 -34.23
C ALA A 503 6.95 -14.91 -35.41
N LYS A 504 7.80 -15.73 -36.06
CA LYS A 504 8.51 -15.32 -37.29
C LYS A 504 7.60 -15.20 -38.52
N ILE A 505 6.43 -15.84 -38.48
CA ILE A 505 5.43 -15.79 -39.56
C ILE A 505 4.48 -14.59 -39.37
N GLU A 506 4.19 -14.21 -38.12
CA GLU A 506 3.25 -13.13 -37.72
C GLU A 506 3.81 -11.69 -37.79
N GLY A 507 4.77 -11.43 -38.67
CA GLY A 507 5.31 -10.08 -38.93
C GLY A 507 6.34 -9.57 -37.92
N ASP A 508 6.55 -8.25 -37.90
CA ASP A 508 7.61 -7.62 -37.10
C ASP A 508 7.34 -7.71 -35.59
N ILE A 509 8.42 -7.91 -34.82
CA ILE A 509 8.37 -8.05 -33.37
C ILE A 509 8.68 -6.70 -32.73
N GLU A 510 7.72 -6.16 -31.98
CA GLU A 510 7.90 -4.94 -31.20
C GLU A 510 8.07 -5.27 -29.72
N VAL A 511 9.20 -4.82 -29.13
CA VAL A 511 9.50 -4.99 -27.71
C VAL A 511 8.89 -3.83 -26.93
N GLU A 512 8.05 -4.12 -25.95
CA GLU A 512 7.51 -3.13 -25.02
C GLU A 512 7.81 -3.51 -23.57
N MET A 513 8.00 -2.49 -22.73
CA MET A 513 8.11 -2.66 -21.28
C MET A 513 6.70 -2.73 -20.69
N ALA A 514 6.40 -3.84 -20.02
CA ALA A 514 5.19 -3.98 -19.23
C ALA A 514 5.22 -3.03 -18.01
N TYR A 515 4.08 -2.87 -17.34
CA TYR A 515 3.91 -1.96 -16.17
C TYR A 515 4.86 -2.25 -14.99
N ASP A 516 5.50 -3.42 -14.98
CA ASP A 516 6.45 -3.88 -13.97
C ASP A 516 7.89 -3.97 -14.48
N ASP A 517 8.24 -3.16 -15.48
CA ASP A 517 9.59 -3.03 -16.06
C ASP A 517 10.14 -4.31 -16.73
N VAL A 518 9.27 -5.24 -17.11
CA VAL A 518 9.63 -6.48 -17.81
C VAL A 518 9.44 -6.34 -19.33
N ALA A 519 10.47 -6.64 -20.11
CA ALA A 519 10.41 -6.61 -21.58
C ALA A 519 9.63 -7.80 -22.15
N ILE A 520 8.55 -7.52 -22.88
CA ILE A 520 7.69 -8.50 -23.56
C ILE A 520 7.65 -8.16 -25.05
N GLU A 521 7.74 -9.19 -25.89
CA GLU A 521 7.71 -9.10 -27.35
C GLU A 521 6.28 -9.32 -27.86
N TRP A 522 5.79 -8.39 -28.67
CA TRP A 522 4.49 -8.51 -29.34
C TRP A 522 4.68 -8.65 -30.84
N THR A 523 4.00 -9.60 -31.48
CA THR A 523 3.90 -9.63 -32.94
C THR A 523 3.00 -8.50 -33.43
N SER A 524 3.25 -7.97 -34.63
CA SER A 524 2.40 -6.94 -35.25
C SER A 524 0.93 -7.37 -35.33
N ASP A 525 0.70 -8.66 -35.58
CA ASP A 525 -0.63 -9.26 -35.68
C ASP A 525 -1.32 -9.35 -34.31
N ALA A 526 -0.58 -9.66 -33.24
CA ALA A 526 -1.10 -9.62 -31.87
C ALA A 526 -1.54 -8.21 -31.45
N LYS A 527 -0.78 -7.18 -31.83
CA LYS A 527 -1.18 -5.79 -31.59
C LYS A 527 -2.38 -5.39 -32.43
N ALA A 528 -2.50 -5.89 -33.65
CA ALA A 528 -3.71 -5.70 -34.46
C ALA A 528 -4.95 -6.25 -33.73
N LYS A 529 -4.87 -7.47 -33.17
CA LYS A 529 -5.95 -8.04 -32.36
C LYS A 529 -6.28 -7.25 -31.10
N LEU A 530 -5.27 -6.69 -30.43
CA LEU A 530 -5.52 -5.81 -29.30
C LEU A 530 -6.25 -4.52 -29.70
N ARG A 531 -6.04 -4.01 -30.93
CA ARG A 531 -6.73 -2.81 -31.44
C ARG A 531 -8.22 -3.04 -31.71
N GLU A 532 -8.64 -4.27 -32.02
CA GLU A 532 -10.05 -4.66 -32.18
C GLU A 532 -10.87 -4.46 -30.88
N VAL A 533 -10.20 -4.32 -29.72
CA VAL A 533 -10.86 -4.05 -28.44
C VAL A 533 -11.42 -2.60 -28.40
N PRO A 534 -12.74 -2.41 -28.15
CA PRO A 534 -13.47 -1.14 -28.31
C PRO A 534 -12.99 0.08 -27.51
N SER A 535 -13.01 0.01 -26.17
CA SER A 535 -12.74 1.19 -25.33
C SER A 535 -11.28 1.25 -24.90
N GLY A 536 -10.71 2.45 -24.83
CA GLY A 536 -9.31 2.65 -24.43
C GLY A 536 -8.98 2.14 -23.01
N TYR A 537 -9.98 2.06 -22.12
CA TYR A 537 -9.80 1.42 -20.81
C TYR A 537 -9.86 -0.10 -20.89
N MET A 538 -10.82 -0.68 -21.64
CA MET A 538 -10.91 -2.13 -21.86
C MET A 538 -9.67 -2.66 -22.57
N ARG A 539 -9.14 -1.93 -23.56
CA ARG A 539 -7.91 -2.29 -24.30
C ARG A 539 -6.70 -2.32 -23.37
N ARG A 540 -6.56 -1.33 -22.47
CA ARG A 540 -5.51 -1.31 -21.45
C ARG A 540 -5.62 -2.49 -20.47
N ARG A 541 -6.84 -2.86 -20.06
CA ARG A 541 -7.06 -4.03 -19.21
C ARG A 541 -6.81 -5.35 -19.93
N ALA A 542 -7.28 -5.50 -21.17
CA ALA A 542 -7.05 -6.67 -22.00
C ALA A 542 -5.54 -6.87 -22.21
N LYS A 543 -4.80 -5.79 -22.52
CA LYS A 543 -3.33 -5.81 -22.60
C LYS A 543 -2.70 -6.34 -21.30
N ALA A 544 -3.07 -5.79 -20.15
CA ALA A 544 -2.54 -6.22 -18.86
C ALA A 544 -2.88 -7.68 -18.51
N VAL A 545 -4.06 -8.17 -18.91
CA VAL A 545 -4.46 -9.57 -18.72
C VAL A 545 -3.65 -10.48 -19.64
N ILE A 546 -3.47 -10.13 -20.92
CA ILE A 546 -2.64 -10.88 -21.87
C ILE A 546 -1.20 -10.99 -21.37
N GLU A 547 -0.59 -9.87 -20.97
CA GLU A 547 0.78 -9.83 -20.43
C GLU A 547 0.90 -10.66 -19.14
N LYS A 548 -0.08 -10.59 -18.24
CA LYS A 548 -0.09 -11.40 -17.01
C LYS A 548 -0.23 -12.89 -17.32
N THR A 549 -1.07 -13.27 -18.28
CA THR A 549 -1.29 -14.67 -18.68
C THR A 549 -0.09 -15.23 -19.42
N ALA A 550 0.53 -14.46 -20.33
CA ALA A 550 1.78 -14.80 -21.00
C ALA A 550 2.91 -15.05 -19.97
N ARG A 551 3.05 -14.17 -18.97
CA ARG A 551 4.02 -14.35 -17.87
C ARG A 551 3.75 -15.60 -17.02
N LYS A 552 2.48 -15.89 -16.73
CA LYS A 552 2.12 -17.13 -16.02
C LYS A 552 2.49 -18.38 -16.81
N ALA A 553 2.34 -18.32 -18.14
CA ALA A 553 2.68 -19.38 -19.09
C ALA A 553 4.17 -19.41 -19.50
N GLY A 554 4.99 -18.46 -19.05
CA GLY A 554 6.41 -18.37 -19.42
C GLY A 554 6.67 -17.97 -20.87
N LEU A 555 5.69 -17.36 -21.55
CA LEU A 555 5.81 -16.92 -22.94
C LEU A 555 6.44 -15.53 -23.01
N ARG A 556 7.49 -15.40 -23.83
CA ARG A 556 8.19 -14.14 -24.10
C ARG A 556 7.56 -13.36 -25.26
N THR A 557 7.08 -14.08 -26.25
CA THR A 557 6.48 -13.52 -27.47
C THR A 557 4.99 -13.78 -27.46
N ILE A 558 4.21 -12.72 -27.52
CA ILE A 558 2.75 -12.77 -27.59
C ILE A 558 2.35 -12.83 -29.06
N THR A 559 1.72 -13.94 -29.45
CA THR A 559 1.18 -14.16 -30.80
C THR A 559 -0.28 -13.72 -30.92
N SER A 560 -0.76 -13.61 -32.15
CA SER A 560 -2.14 -13.24 -32.48
C SER A 560 -3.14 -14.27 -31.95
N GLU A 561 -2.85 -15.55 -32.16
CA GLU A 561 -3.69 -16.66 -31.69
C GLU A 561 -3.83 -16.67 -30.16
N PHE A 562 -2.72 -16.46 -29.44
CA PHE A 562 -2.72 -16.38 -27.98
C PHE A 562 -3.52 -15.17 -27.48
N SER A 563 -3.32 -14.00 -28.09
CA SER A 563 -4.03 -12.77 -27.73
C SER A 563 -5.54 -12.92 -27.91
N ASN A 564 -5.97 -13.48 -29.05
CA ASN A 564 -7.38 -13.67 -29.35
C ASN A 564 -8.06 -14.58 -28.33
N LYS A 565 -7.42 -15.70 -27.97
CA LYS A 565 -7.96 -16.62 -26.96
C LYS A 565 -8.16 -15.92 -25.61
N VAL A 566 -7.15 -15.19 -25.13
CA VAL A 566 -7.22 -14.50 -23.83
C VAL A 566 -8.24 -13.37 -23.86
N ILE A 567 -8.38 -12.65 -24.97
CA ILE A 567 -9.39 -11.60 -25.14
C ILE A 567 -10.80 -12.20 -25.07
N LEU A 568 -11.06 -13.33 -25.72
CA LEU A 568 -12.36 -14.01 -25.71
C LEU A 568 -12.73 -14.53 -24.31
N GLU A 569 -11.78 -15.15 -23.61
CA GLU A 569 -11.98 -15.62 -22.23
C GLU A 569 -12.27 -14.43 -21.28
N TYR A 570 -11.53 -13.33 -21.43
CA TYR A 570 -11.76 -12.11 -20.66
C TYR A 570 -13.10 -11.44 -21.02
N ALA A 571 -13.54 -11.54 -22.29
CA ALA A 571 -14.81 -11.03 -22.76
C ALA A 571 -16.02 -11.73 -22.10
N GLU A 572 -15.90 -13.05 -21.90
CA GLU A 572 -16.91 -13.85 -21.21
C GLU A 572 -16.98 -13.54 -19.71
N GLN A 573 -15.83 -13.45 -19.03
CA GLN A 573 -15.80 -13.22 -17.58
C GLN A 573 -16.42 -11.88 -17.16
N VAL A 574 -16.31 -10.86 -18.01
CA VAL A 574 -16.81 -9.50 -17.72
C VAL A 574 -18.13 -9.22 -18.46
N SER A 575 -18.76 -10.24 -19.06
CA SER A 575 -20.10 -10.19 -19.68
C SER A 575 -20.28 -9.12 -20.77
N TRP A 576 -19.30 -8.95 -21.65
CA TRP A 576 -19.29 -7.96 -22.75
C TRP A 576 -18.94 -8.59 -24.11
N LYS A 577 -19.06 -9.92 -24.21
CA LYS A 577 -18.86 -10.68 -25.45
C LYS A 577 -19.73 -10.15 -26.60
N ASP A 578 -20.94 -9.69 -26.31
CA ASP A 578 -21.85 -9.11 -27.30
C ASP A 578 -21.37 -7.74 -27.83
N GLU A 579 -20.71 -6.93 -27.00
CA GLU A 579 -20.06 -5.66 -27.42
C GLU A 579 -18.81 -5.92 -28.29
N LEU A 580 -18.06 -6.98 -27.97
CA LEU A 580 -16.88 -7.41 -28.74
C LEU A 580 -17.30 -7.94 -30.12
N LEU A 581 -18.35 -8.77 -30.18
CA LEU A 581 -18.93 -9.30 -31.41
C LEU A 581 -19.60 -8.23 -32.27
N THR A 582 -20.22 -7.21 -31.65
CA THR A 582 -20.76 -6.05 -32.40
C THR A 582 -19.67 -5.13 -32.92
N HIS A 583 -18.52 -5.01 -32.24
CA HIS A 583 -17.36 -4.30 -32.77
C HIS A 583 -16.64 -5.06 -33.90
N GLN A 584 -16.48 -6.38 -33.77
CA GLN A 584 -15.96 -7.23 -34.85
C GLN A 584 -16.89 -7.20 -36.09
N LYS A 585 -18.21 -7.20 -35.89
CA LYS A 585 -19.18 -6.97 -36.99
C LYS A 585 -19.12 -5.54 -37.56
N LYS A 586 -18.77 -4.52 -36.78
CA LYS A 586 -18.63 -3.13 -37.25
C LYS A 586 -17.37 -2.89 -38.09
N GLU A 587 -16.30 -3.66 -37.91
CA GLU A 587 -15.15 -3.60 -38.82
C GLU A 587 -15.39 -4.36 -40.13
N GLU A 588 -16.23 -5.40 -40.15
CA GLU A 588 -16.71 -6.03 -41.39
C GLU A 588 -17.92 -5.33 -42.04
N THR A 589 -18.56 -4.38 -41.33
CA THR A 589 -19.59 -3.51 -41.91
C THR A 589 -19.15 -2.05 -41.83
N LYS A 590 -18.33 -1.64 -42.82
CA LYS A 590 -18.34 -0.24 -43.26
C LYS A 590 -19.80 0.22 -43.32
N PRO A 591 -20.19 1.33 -42.66
CA PRO A 591 -21.45 1.96 -42.99
C PRO A 591 -21.28 2.43 -44.44
N THR A 592 -21.92 1.74 -45.37
CA THR A 592 -22.19 2.27 -46.69
C THR A 592 -23.03 3.51 -46.47
N SER A 593 -22.39 4.69 -46.52
CA SER A 593 -23.11 5.93 -46.74
C SER A 593 -24.02 5.68 -47.94
N GLU A 594 -25.29 6.06 -47.84
CA GLU A 594 -26.26 5.94 -48.94
C GLU A 594 -25.77 6.66 -50.22
N PHE A 595 -24.76 7.52 -50.05
CA PHE A 595 -24.10 8.32 -51.07
C PHE A 595 -22.75 7.74 -51.50
N GLU A 596 -22.51 7.76 -52.81
CA GLU A 596 -21.22 7.42 -53.40
C GLU A 596 -20.31 8.64 -53.42
N TRP A 597 -19.23 8.60 -52.63
CA TRP A 597 -18.26 9.68 -52.56
C TRP A 597 -17.13 9.48 -53.57
N THR A 598 -16.89 10.51 -54.39
CA THR A 598 -15.69 10.57 -55.25
C THR A 598 -14.41 10.66 -54.42
N LEU A 599 -13.29 10.16 -54.95
CA LEU A 599 -12.00 10.16 -54.25
C LEU A 599 -11.56 11.58 -53.85
N GLU A 600 -11.78 12.55 -54.72
CA GLU A 600 -11.47 13.97 -54.48
C GLU A 600 -12.32 14.57 -53.36
N ALA A 601 -13.62 14.21 -53.28
CA ALA A 601 -14.49 14.66 -52.20
C ALA A 601 -14.09 14.07 -50.84
N LYS A 602 -13.62 12.83 -50.79
CA LYS A 602 -13.10 12.21 -49.56
C LYS A 602 -11.82 12.90 -49.08
N GLN A 603 -10.88 13.15 -49.98
CA GLN A 603 -9.65 13.89 -49.66
C GLN A 603 -9.94 15.29 -49.14
N ARG A 604 -11.00 15.94 -49.65
CA ARG A 604 -11.43 17.26 -49.17
C ARG A 604 -11.99 17.21 -47.74
N LEU A 605 -12.70 16.14 -47.39
CA LEU A 605 -13.21 15.89 -46.05
C LEU A 605 -12.10 15.53 -45.06
N GLU A 606 -11.07 14.79 -45.50
CA GLU A 606 -9.90 14.44 -44.68
C GLU A 606 -9.06 15.65 -44.24
N ARG A 607 -9.16 16.78 -44.94
CA ARG A 607 -8.53 18.05 -44.49
C ARG A 607 -9.19 18.65 -43.24
N VAL A 608 -10.39 18.20 -42.87
CA VAL A 608 -11.05 18.58 -41.60
C VAL A 608 -10.43 17.76 -40.47
N PRO A 609 -10.08 18.37 -39.31
CA PRO A 609 -9.49 17.65 -38.17
C PRO A 609 -10.31 16.43 -37.75
N GLU A 610 -9.61 15.35 -37.36
CA GLU A 610 -10.24 14.09 -36.94
C GLU A 610 -11.09 14.21 -35.68
N GLY A 611 -12.11 13.35 -35.61
CA GLY A 611 -13.09 13.35 -34.54
C GLY A 611 -14.35 14.13 -34.90
N TYR A 612 -14.98 14.72 -33.90
CA TYR A 612 -16.34 15.28 -33.97
C TYR A 612 -16.58 16.23 -35.14
N MET A 613 -15.61 17.11 -35.46
CA MET A 613 -15.77 18.09 -36.55
C MET A 613 -15.84 17.45 -37.95
N ARG A 614 -15.11 16.36 -38.20
CA ARG A 614 -15.15 15.66 -39.50
C ARG A 614 -16.48 14.92 -39.68
N ASP A 615 -16.98 14.29 -38.63
CA ASP A 615 -18.25 13.54 -38.66
C ASP A 615 -19.47 14.46 -38.86
N CYS A 616 -19.47 15.63 -38.20
CA CYS A 616 -20.50 16.65 -38.42
C CYS A 616 -20.43 17.23 -39.83
N THR A 617 -19.22 17.50 -40.34
CA THR A 617 -19.04 18.03 -41.70
C THR A 617 -19.50 17.03 -42.76
N ALA A 618 -19.18 15.74 -42.59
CA ALA A 618 -19.64 14.68 -43.48
C ALA A 618 -21.18 14.61 -43.51
N SER A 619 -21.81 14.66 -42.34
CA SER A 619 -23.28 14.59 -42.20
C SER A 619 -23.98 15.77 -42.87
N LEU A 620 -23.42 16.98 -42.77
CA LEU A 620 -23.95 18.18 -43.42
C LEU A 620 -23.80 18.15 -44.95
N ILE A 621 -22.69 17.60 -45.46
CA ILE A 621 -22.51 17.39 -46.90
C ILE A 621 -23.54 16.37 -47.42
N GLU A 622 -23.79 15.30 -46.68
CA GLU A 622 -24.81 14.31 -47.04
C GLU A 622 -26.23 14.87 -46.99
N GLU A 623 -26.54 15.74 -46.01
CA GLU A 623 -27.82 16.45 -45.95
C GLU A 623 -27.98 17.42 -47.13
N HIS A 624 -26.92 18.13 -47.50
CA HIS A 624 -26.92 18.99 -48.68
C HIS A 624 -27.12 18.18 -49.98
N ALA A 625 -26.42 17.05 -50.12
CA ALA A 625 -26.57 16.11 -51.22
C ALA A 625 -28.01 15.57 -51.34
N ARG A 626 -28.65 15.28 -50.20
CA ARG A 626 -30.07 14.91 -50.13
C ARG A 626 -30.98 16.05 -50.59
N GLY A 627 -30.68 17.28 -50.18
CA GLY A 627 -31.45 18.48 -50.56
C GLY A 627 -31.41 18.81 -52.05
N ILE A 628 -30.31 18.48 -52.74
CA ILE A 628 -30.16 18.63 -54.20
C ILE A 628 -30.54 17.34 -54.97
N GLY A 629 -30.94 16.29 -54.27
CA GLY A 629 -31.41 15.02 -54.86
C GLY A 629 -30.32 14.17 -55.52
N THR A 630 -29.03 14.39 -55.21
CA THR A 630 -27.93 13.59 -55.77
C THR A 630 -27.52 12.46 -54.84
N ARG A 631 -27.24 11.28 -55.40
CA ARG A 631 -26.67 10.14 -54.67
C ARG A 631 -25.14 10.09 -54.76
N THR A 632 -24.52 10.91 -55.59
CA THR A 632 -23.05 10.94 -55.76
C THR A 632 -22.50 12.27 -55.27
N ILE A 633 -21.59 12.22 -54.30
CA ILE A 633 -20.92 13.39 -53.72
C ILE A 633 -19.62 13.63 -54.48
N THR A 634 -19.69 14.60 -55.40
CA THR A 634 -18.54 15.15 -56.12
C THR A 634 -17.82 16.20 -55.26
N LEU A 635 -16.61 16.59 -55.67
CA LEU A 635 -15.85 17.64 -54.98
C LEU A 635 -16.64 18.97 -54.89
N GLU A 636 -17.45 19.27 -55.90
CA GLU A 636 -18.28 20.47 -55.95
C GLU A 636 -19.41 20.44 -54.91
N VAL A 637 -20.12 19.31 -54.79
CA VAL A 637 -21.17 19.10 -53.78
C VAL A 637 -20.58 19.15 -52.36
N ALA A 638 -19.38 18.59 -52.16
CA ALA A 638 -18.68 18.65 -50.89
C ALA A 638 -18.28 20.09 -50.50
N ASN A 639 -17.78 20.88 -51.45
CA ASN A 639 -17.41 22.28 -51.18
C ASN A 639 -18.64 23.15 -50.91
N GLN A 640 -19.75 22.96 -51.64
CA GLN A 640 -21.00 23.68 -51.38
C GLN A 640 -21.58 23.31 -50.01
N GLY A 641 -21.54 22.04 -49.61
CA GLY A 641 -21.95 21.59 -48.28
C GLY A 641 -21.11 22.20 -47.16
N ILE A 642 -19.78 22.30 -47.34
CA ILE A 642 -18.86 22.91 -46.36
C ILE A 642 -19.07 24.42 -46.23
N GLU A 643 -19.26 25.14 -47.34
CA GLU A 643 -19.53 26.58 -47.29
C GLU A 643 -20.89 26.88 -46.65
N LYS A 644 -21.91 26.07 -46.94
CA LYS A 644 -23.21 26.17 -46.26
C LYS A 644 -23.09 25.87 -44.76
N ALA A 645 -22.27 24.88 -44.38
CA ALA A 645 -21.98 24.57 -42.98
C ALA A 645 -21.27 25.72 -42.25
N LYS A 646 -20.31 26.38 -42.90
CA LYS A 646 -19.66 27.57 -42.33
C LYS A 646 -20.64 28.72 -42.12
N ALA A 647 -21.49 29.01 -43.11
CA ALA A 647 -22.50 30.07 -42.98
C ALA A 647 -23.46 29.78 -41.82
N THR A 648 -23.97 28.54 -41.70
CA THR A 648 -24.83 28.13 -40.59
C THR A 648 -24.12 28.19 -39.23
N MET A 649 -22.82 27.83 -39.17
CA MET A 649 -22.03 27.93 -37.93
C MET A 649 -21.73 29.37 -37.55
N GLU A 650 -21.45 30.25 -38.51
CA GLU A 650 -21.18 31.67 -38.29
C GLU A 650 -22.44 32.42 -37.84
N GLU A 651 -23.62 31.99 -38.30
CA GLU A 651 -24.92 32.48 -37.85
C GLU A 651 -25.29 31.94 -36.45
N ALA A 652 -25.01 30.65 -36.18
CA ALA A 652 -25.25 30.04 -34.86
C ALA A 652 -24.29 30.55 -33.77
N MET A 653 -23.07 30.99 -34.11
CA MET A 653 -22.15 31.63 -33.15
C MET A 653 -22.63 33.00 -32.67
N LYS A 654 -23.57 33.65 -33.38
CA LYS A 654 -24.18 34.91 -32.94
C LYS A 654 -25.29 34.71 -31.91
N ASN A 655 -25.82 33.48 -31.75
CA ASN A 655 -26.93 33.19 -30.85
C ASN A 655 -26.76 31.84 -30.12
N PRO A 656 -26.27 31.84 -28.86
CA PRO A 656 -25.86 30.61 -28.16
C PRO A 656 -26.96 29.55 -27.99
N GLU A 657 -28.22 29.95 -27.89
CA GLU A 657 -29.36 29.04 -27.70
C GLU A 657 -29.72 28.27 -28.99
N GLN A 658 -29.57 28.88 -30.17
CA GLN A 658 -29.77 28.20 -31.45
C GLN A 658 -28.71 27.14 -31.73
N LEU A 659 -27.47 27.37 -31.26
CA LEU A 659 -26.36 26.45 -31.44
C LEU A 659 -26.65 25.09 -30.75
N GLN A 660 -27.22 25.10 -29.55
CA GLN A 660 -27.60 23.86 -28.85
C GLN A 660 -28.73 23.12 -29.57
N GLU A 661 -29.71 23.82 -30.13
CA GLU A 661 -30.83 23.20 -30.83
C GLU A 661 -30.40 22.55 -32.17
N ILE A 662 -29.50 23.19 -32.92
CA ILE A 662 -28.95 22.67 -34.17
C ILE A 662 -28.05 21.45 -33.91
N ILE A 663 -27.19 21.51 -32.89
CA ILE A 663 -26.35 20.38 -32.47
C ILE A 663 -27.24 19.19 -32.06
N SER A 664 -28.32 19.46 -31.32
CA SER A 664 -29.24 18.40 -30.88
C SER A 664 -30.02 17.78 -32.06
N LYS A 665 -30.39 18.55 -33.08
CA LYS A 665 -31.06 18.04 -34.30
C LYS A 665 -30.12 17.22 -35.19
N LEU A 666 -28.87 17.65 -35.37
CA LEU A 666 -27.85 16.90 -36.12
C LEU A 666 -27.48 15.57 -35.44
N MET A 667 -27.51 15.53 -34.10
CA MET A 667 -27.21 14.34 -33.30
C MET A 667 -28.39 13.36 -33.18
N ALA A 668 -29.64 13.82 -33.39
CA ALA A 668 -30.83 12.96 -33.28
C ALA A 668 -30.92 11.87 -34.37
N GLY A 669 -30.13 11.98 -35.45
CA GLY A 669 -30.07 10.99 -36.53
C GLY A 669 -29.24 9.73 -36.23
N LYS A 670 -28.48 9.68 -35.13
CA LYS A 670 -27.71 8.49 -34.73
C LYS A 670 -27.77 8.32 -33.20
N GLY A 671 -28.36 7.20 -32.77
CA GLY A 671 -28.50 6.68 -31.40
C GLY A 671 -27.74 7.41 -30.28
N THR A 672 -28.54 7.90 -29.33
CA THR A 672 -28.23 8.73 -28.16
C THR A 672 -26.99 8.38 -27.33
N HIS A 673 -26.17 9.39 -27.02
CA HIS A 673 -25.53 9.59 -25.71
C HIS A 673 -25.88 11.00 -25.19
N ARG A 674 -26.52 11.09 -24.02
CA ARG A 674 -26.62 12.34 -23.26
C ARG A 674 -25.25 12.66 -22.67
N VAL A 675 -24.63 13.77 -23.06
CA VAL A 675 -23.42 14.30 -22.42
C VAL A 675 -23.84 15.40 -21.43
N SER A 676 -23.44 15.24 -20.17
CA SER A 676 -23.65 16.20 -19.09
C SER A 676 -22.75 17.43 -19.23
N ALA A 677 -23.26 18.57 -18.78
CA ALA A 677 -22.80 19.94 -19.05
C ALA A 677 -21.47 20.40 -18.40
N ASP A 678 -20.52 19.51 -18.10
CA ASP A 678 -19.32 19.86 -17.29
C ASP A 678 -18.00 19.96 -18.07
N SER A 679 -17.99 19.89 -19.40
CA SER A 679 -16.75 19.94 -20.19
C SER A 679 -16.47 21.26 -20.93
N MET A 680 -17.20 22.35 -20.65
CA MET A 680 -17.02 23.65 -21.33
C MET A 680 -16.43 24.79 -20.48
N ALA A 681 -15.88 24.52 -19.30
CA ALA A 681 -15.30 25.56 -18.43
C ALA A 681 -13.76 25.67 -18.44
N ASN A 682 -13.05 25.04 -19.39
CA ASN A 682 -11.58 25.05 -19.37
C ASN A 682 -10.93 25.35 -20.73
N ALA A 683 -11.36 26.44 -21.38
CA ALA A 683 -10.70 26.97 -22.57
C ALA A 683 -10.89 28.49 -22.71
N GLN A 684 -10.65 29.27 -21.66
CA GLN A 684 -10.51 30.74 -21.75
C GLN A 684 -9.42 31.23 -20.79
N LYS A 685 -8.15 31.14 -21.21
CA LYS A 685 -7.17 32.21 -20.99
C LYS A 685 -6.26 32.32 -22.21
N PRO A 686 -6.10 33.52 -22.80
CA PRO A 686 -5.29 33.71 -23.99
C PRO A 686 -3.79 33.71 -23.63
N ASN A 687 -3.00 33.07 -24.48
CA ASN A 687 -1.56 33.31 -24.58
C ASN A 687 -1.33 34.75 -25.05
N GLY A 688 -0.50 35.49 -24.33
CA GLY A 688 -0.01 36.79 -24.78
C GLY A 688 1.08 37.33 -23.85
N SER A 689 2.27 37.50 -24.43
CA SER A 689 3.51 38.14 -23.95
C SER A 689 4.24 37.52 -22.77
#